data_AF-A0A6C1T8C0-F1
#
_entry.id   AF-A0A6C1T8C0-F1
#
_cell.length_a   1.000
_cell.length_b   1.000
_cell.length_c   1.000
_cell.angle_alpha   90.00
_cell.angle_beta   90.00
_cell.angle_gamma   90.00
#
_symmetry.space_group_name_H-M   'P 1'
#
loop_
_entity.id
_entity.type
_entity.pdbx_description
1 polymer ?
#
loop_
_entity_poly.entity_id
_entity_poly.type
_entity_poly.pdbx_seq_one_letter_code
_entity_poly.pdbx_strand_id
1 'polypeptide(L)'
;IIYKGMMLAEQVAEFYPDLKDERFESAFAIYHQRYSTNTFPQWWLAQPFRMLAHNGEINTLKGNLNWLKSHEIRMASGAFGEMAEDIKPIVASGASDSAALDAVFEVLVRAGRNAPMAKTMLVPEAWSKQAVEMPQAWRDMYSYCNSVMEPWDGPAALAMTDGRWVCAGLDRNGLRPMRYVVTGDGLLIAGSEAGMVVVDELAVREKGALGPGQMIAVDMEEGKLYHDTEIKDRLAASQPFGEWTDKIVDLNERLRDIPETREMSAAELRRRQVAAGFTIEEIEQVLAPMAEDGKEMVASMGDDTPAAVLSKIYRPLSHFFRQNFSQVTNPAIDSLREYRVMSLKTRFGNLKNVLDEDSSQTEILVLESPFVANGEFAEMVREFGDQVAFIDCTFPAGSGEDALRVGLERIRAEAEDAVRSGAGHLVLTDEHQGVDKVAMPMILATSAVHGWLTRKGLRTFCSLNVRSAECIDPHYFAVLIGCGATTVNAYLAQETIAYRVDRGLIEGRLIDAMRRYREAINLGLLKIMSKMGISVLSSYRGGLNFEAVGLSRALVAEYFPGMPSRISGIGLHGIQMKVEEVHEKGWRLGQDVLPIGGFYKARRSGEKHAWEATAMHMMQQACNQSSYALWKQYSSAMQANPPIHLRDLLDIKPLGKPIPIEEVESITAIRKRFVTPGMSLGALSPEAHMTLNIAMNRIGAKSDSGEGGEDPAHYKPLPNGDNPSAKIKQVASGRFGVTAEYLNACEELEIKVAQGAKPGEGGQLPGMKVTKLIAKLRHSTPGVTLISPPPHHDIYSIEDLAQLIYDLKQINPRVKVCVKLVAQSGVGTIAAGVAKAKADVILISGHNGGTGASPATSIKYAGLPWEMGLSESHQVLAMNKLRERVTLRTDGGLRTG
;
A
#
# COMPACT_ATOMS: atom_id res chain seq x y z
N ILE A 1 19.18 7.29 -31.83
CA ILE A 1 19.20 8.72 -31.40
C ILE A 1 17.83 9.06 -30.81
N ILE A 2 17.72 10.00 -29.86
CA ILE A 2 16.44 10.35 -29.22
C ILE A 2 16.21 11.86 -29.33
N TYR A 3 15.11 12.24 -30.00
CA TYR A 3 14.61 13.62 -30.06
C TYR A 3 13.45 13.76 -29.07
N LYS A 4 13.65 14.48 -27.97
CA LYS A 4 12.66 14.65 -26.90
C LYS A 4 12.70 16.04 -26.27
N GLY A 5 11.58 16.49 -25.70
CA GLY A 5 11.49 17.82 -25.12
C GLY A 5 10.14 18.12 -24.49
N MET A 6 10.02 19.32 -23.94
CA MET A 6 8.79 19.80 -23.28
C MET A 6 7.87 20.53 -24.27
N MET A 7 7.32 19.80 -25.22
CA MET A 7 6.35 20.31 -26.19
C MET A 7 5.13 19.39 -26.29
N LEU A 8 4.08 19.85 -26.96
CA LEU A 8 2.99 18.96 -27.38
C LEU A 8 3.54 17.96 -28.41
N ALA A 9 3.06 16.71 -28.35
CA ALA A 9 3.53 15.65 -29.24
C ALA A 9 3.34 16.01 -30.73
N GLU A 10 2.22 16.66 -31.07
CA GLU A 10 1.93 17.13 -32.43
C GLU A 10 2.93 18.17 -32.97
N GLN A 11 3.75 18.78 -32.10
CA GLN A 11 4.72 19.82 -32.45
C GLN A 11 6.16 19.29 -32.52
N VAL A 12 6.40 17.98 -32.32
CA VAL A 12 7.77 17.43 -32.24
C VAL A 12 8.60 17.71 -33.49
N ALA A 13 8.01 17.54 -34.68
CA ALA A 13 8.68 17.77 -35.96
C ALA A 13 8.82 19.27 -36.30
N GLU A 14 7.98 20.13 -35.71
CA GLU A 14 8.14 21.59 -35.83
C GLU A 14 9.30 22.08 -34.97
N PHE A 15 9.44 21.53 -33.77
CA PHE A 15 10.53 21.88 -32.86
C PHE A 15 11.87 21.29 -33.31
N TYR A 16 11.87 20.09 -33.87
CA TYR A 16 13.05 19.42 -34.44
C TYR A 16 12.87 19.18 -35.95
N PRO A 17 13.23 20.17 -36.79
CA PRO A 17 13.08 20.07 -38.24
C PRO A 17 13.86 18.92 -38.88
N ASP A 18 14.90 18.40 -38.22
CA ASP A 18 15.65 17.21 -38.66
C ASP A 18 14.72 16.00 -38.91
N LEU A 19 13.62 15.89 -38.16
CA LEU A 19 12.63 14.81 -38.30
C LEU A 19 11.79 14.92 -39.59
N LYS A 20 11.84 16.06 -40.27
CA LYS A 20 11.17 16.29 -41.57
C LYS A 20 12.09 16.01 -42.75
N ASP A 21 13.38 15.78 -42.51
CA ASP A 21 14.34 15.52 -43.56
C ASP A 21 14.18 14.09 -44.09
N GLU A 22 14.11 13.93 -45.41
CA GLU A 22 13.95 12.62 -46.06
C GLU A 22 15.09 11.64 -45.74
N ARG A 23 16.28 12.16 -45.35
CA ARG A 23 17.42 11.33 -44.93
C ARG A 23 17.21 10.68 -43.55
N PHE A 24 16.18 11.08 -42.80
CA PHE A 24 15.86 10.54 -41.48
C PHE A 24 15.10 9.21 -41.61
N GLU A 25 15.78 8.20 -42.15
CA GLU A 25 15.26 6.85 -42.31
C GLU A 25 15.58 5.99 -41.08
N SER A 26 14.69 5.06 -40.72
CA SER A 26 14.91 4.14 -39.60
C SER A 26 14.12 2.85 -39.78
N ALA A 27 14.71 1.73 -39.33
CA ALA A 27 14.05 0.42 -39.27
C ALA A 27 13.04 0.31 -38.12
N PHE A 28 13.12 1.21 -37.12
CA PHE A 28 12.20 1.25 -35.98
C PHE A 28 11.99 2.66 -35.44
N ALA A 29 10.92 2.85 -34.68
CA ALA A 29 10.65 4.07 -33.93
C ALA A 29 10.01 3.76 -32.58
N ILE A 30 10.38 4.51 -31.55
CA ILE A 30 9.72 4.51 -30.24
C ILE A 30 9.34 5.95 -29.93
N TYR A 31 8.06 6.18 -29.61
CA TYR A 31 7.51 7.49 -29.27
C TYR A 31 6.84 7.44 -27.90
N HIS A 32 6.69 8.59 -27.25
CA HIS A 32 6.02 8.68 -25.96
C HIS A 32 5.52 10.10 -25.67
N GLN A 33 4.32 10.21 -25.10
CA GLN A 33 3.81 11.44 -24.51
C GLN A 33 3.49 11.22 -23.04
N ARG A 34 4.01 12.09 -22.16
CA ARG A 34 3.89 11.95 -20.70
C ARG A 34 2.83 12.86 -20.10
N TYR A 35 1.97 12.32 -19.25
CA TYR A 35 1.12 13.11 -18.35
C TYR A 35 1.82 13.29 -16.99
N SER A 36 2.31 14.50 -16.69
CA SER A 36 3.00 14.75 -15.41
C SER A 36 2.03 15.13 -14.28
N THR A 37 1.93 14.25 -13.30
CA THR A 37 1.34 14.51 -11.97
C THR A 37 2.35 15.13 -11.01
N ASN A 38 3.64 14.80 -11.16
CA ASN A 38 4.61 14.85 -10.04
C ASN A 38 5.75 15.88 -10.16
N THR A 39 5.98 16.47 -11.33
CA THR A 39 7.15 17.32 -11.55
C THR A 39 6.81 18.61 -12.27
N PHE A 40 7.45 19.70 -11.84
CA PHE A 40 7.63 20.86 -12.71
C PHE A 40 8.26 20.36 -14.03
N PRO A 41 7.84 20.90 -15.18
CA PRO A 41 8.32 20.44 -16.48
C PRO A 41 9.85 20.48 -16.54
N GLN A 42 10.47 19.30 -16.61
CA GLN A 42 11.92 19.12 -16.71
C GLN A 42 12.23 18.30 -17.97
N TRP A 43 13.08 18.86 -18.82
CA TRP A 43 13.41 18.30 -20.14
C TRP A 43 13.96 16.88 -20.08
N TRP A 44 14.85 16.61 -19.13
CA TRP A 44 15.53 15.32 -19.03
C TRP A 44 14.58 14.17 -18.60
N LEU A 45 13.44 14.50 -17.99
CA LEU A 45 12.38 13.56 -17.62
C LEU A 45 11.37 13.29 -18.75
N ALA A 46 11.49 13.99 -19.89
CA ALA A 46 10.77 13.59 -21.10
C ALA A 46 11.27 12.21 -21.57
N GLN A 47 10.40 11.47 -22.23
CA GLN A 47 10.68 10.15 -22.78
C GLN A 47 10.62 10.18 -24.31
N PRO A 48 11.21 9.23 -25.04
CA PRO A 48 11.86 8.00 -24.56
C PRO A 48 13.13 8.20 -23.70
N PHE A 49 13.47 7.18 -22.90
CA PHE A 49 14.80 7.03 -22.32
C PHE A 49 15.71 6.21 -23.25
N ARG A 50 16.87 5.77 -22.79
CA ARG A 50 17.95 5.26 -23.65
C ARG A 50 17.56 3.98 -24.37
N MET A 51 16.89 3.08 -23.65
CA MET A 51 16.46 1.78 -24.14
C MET A 51 14.95 1.57 -24.03
N LEU A 52 14.24 2.34 -23.21
CA LEU A 52 12.79 2.17 -23.04
C LEU A 52 11.97 3.46 -23.03
N ALA A 53 10.69 3.28 -23.36
CA ALA A 53 9.59 4.17 -23.04
C ALA A 53 8.55 3.42 -22.21
N HIS A 54 7.95 4.10 -21.24
CA HIS A 54 7.07 3.54 -20.23
C HIS A 54 5.85 4.43 -20.03
N ASN A 55 4.67 3.88 -20.37
CA ASN A 55 3.39 4.41 -19.94
C ASN A 55 2.92 3.62 -18.72
N GLY A 56 2.85 4.27 -17.56
CA GLY A 56 2.55 3.62 -16.30
C GLY A 56 3.24 4.26 -15.10
N GLU A 57 3.32 3.53 -13.99
CA GLU A 57 3.98 3.94 -12.75
C GLU A 57 4.55 2.71 -12.03
N ILE A 58 5.83 2.71 -11.66
CA ILE A 58 6.46 1.61 -10.90
C ILE A 58 6.20 1.81 -9.40
N ASN A 59 5.25 1.06 -8.85
CA ASN A 59 4.84 1.20 -7.45
C ASN A 59 5.80 0.53 -6.44
N THR A 60 6.72 -0.33 -6.90
CA THR A 60 7.75 -0.95 -6.07
C THR A 60 9.09 -0.20 -6.04
N LEU A 61 9.17 0.98 -6.68
CA LEU A 61 10.44 1.71 -6.89
C LEU A 61 11.31 1.82 -5.63
N LYS A 62 10.75 2.16 -4.46
CA LYS A 62 11.52 2.30 -3.22
C LYS A 62 12.21 1.00 -2.80
N GLY A 63 11.49 -0.12 -2.90
CA GLY A 63 12.04 -1.45 -2.62
C GLY A 63 13.14 -1.78 -3.61
N ASN A 64 12.88 -1.61 -4.91
CA ASN A 64 13.84 -1.91 -5.96
C ASN A 64 15.13 -1.09 -5.81
N LEU A 65 15.03 0.22 -5.52
CA LEU A 65 16.21 1.07 -5.30
C LEU A 65 16.99 0.69 -4.04
N ASN A 66 16.30 0.23 -2.99
CA ASN A 66 16.98 -0.23 -1.77
C ASN A 66 17.68 -1.57 -1.96
N TRP A 67 17.09 -2.49 -2.72
CA TRP A 67 17.74 -3.73 -3.12
C TRP A 67 18.88 -3.51 -4.09
N LEU A 68 18.74 -2.57 -5.03
CA LEU A 68 19.78 -2.22 -5.98
C LEU A 68 21.09 -1.82 -5.28
N LYS A 69 21.02 -1.10 -4.16
CA LYS A 69 22.22 -0.80 -3.33
C LYS A 69 22.97 -2.05 -2.88
N SER A 70 22.26 -3.16 -2.66
CA SER A 70 22.85 -4.45 -2.28
C SER A 70 23.30 -5.25 -3.51
N HIS A 71 22.55 -5.18 -4.61
CA HIS A 71 22.91 -5.81 -5.88
C HIS A 71 24.20 -5.20 -6.46
N GLU A 72 24.35 -3.87 -6.42
CA GLU A 72 25.52 -3.11 -6.89
C GLU A 72 26.83 -3.57 -6.23
N ILE A 73 26.79 -4.08 -4.99
CA ILE A 73 27.99 -4.58 -4.29
C ILE A 73 28.57 -5.82 -4.98
N ARG A 74 27.71 -6.69 -5.51
CA ARG A 74 28.10 -7.95 -6.16
C ARG A 74 28.05 -7.89 -7.69
N MET A 75 27.61 -6.78 -8.26
CA MET A 75 27.70 -6.52 -9.70
C MET A 75 29.16 -6.42 -10.12
N ALA A 76 29.76 -7.57 -10.36
CA ALA A 76 31.07 -7.74 -10.94
C ALA A 76 30.83 -8.39 -12.31
N SER A 77 30.39 -7.61 -13.29
CA SER A 77 30.36 -8.15 -14.65
C SER A 77 31.75 -8.03 -15.27
N GLY A 78 32.25 -9.14 -15.80
CA GLY A 78 33.39 -9.13 -16.71
C GLY A 78 33.18 -8.24 -17.94
N ALA A 79 31.92 -7.90 -18.28
CA ALA A 79 31.61 -7.01 -19.39
C ALA A 79 32.06 -5.56 -19.16
N PHE A 80 32.08 -5.08 -17.91
CA PHE A 80 32.51 -3.71 -17.58
C PHE A 80 33.98 -3.62 -17.15
N GLY A 81 34.60 -4.74 -16.77
CA GLY A 81 36.02 -4.80 -16.40
C GLY A 81 36.39 -3.76 -15.34
N GLU A 82 37.42 -2.96 -15.61
CA GLU A 82 37.89 -1.90 -14.70
C GLU A 82 36.88 -0.74 -14.51
N MET A 83 35.89 -0.59 -15.41
CA MET A 83 34.87 0.46 -15.35
C MET A 83 33.65 0.10 -14.47
N ALA A 84 33.67 -1.05 -13.79
CA ALA A 84 32.54 -1.52 -12.98
C ALA A 84 32.14 -0.54 -11.85
N GLU A 85 33.08 0.25 -11.33
CA GLU A 85 32.79 1.28 -10.34
C GLU A 85 32.31 2.60 -10.97
N ASP A 86 32.68 2.89 -12.22
CA ASP A 86 32.26 4.12 -12.92
C ASP A 86 30.76 4.13 -13.28
N ILE A 87 30.16 2.94 -13.39
CA ILE A 87 28.71 2.79 -13.65
C ILE A 87 27.86 2.87 -12.38
N LYS A 88 28.47 2.94 -11.19
CA LYS A 88 27.77 2.99 -9.90
C LYS A 88 27.73 4.43 -9.36
N PRO A 89 26.60 4.88 -8.77
CA PRO A 89 25.32 4.18 -8.69
C PRO A 89 24.63 4.12 -10.06
N ILE A 90 23.96 3.00 -10.35
CA ILE A 90 23.28 2.77 -11.64
C ILE A 90 22.15 3.78 -11.83
N VAL A 91 21.39 4.02 -10.77
CA VAL A 91 20.27 4.98 -10.80
C VAL A 91 20.73 6.33 -10.28
N ALA A 92 20.70 7.33 -11.15
CA ALA A 92 21.01 8.70 -10.79
C ALA A 92 20.00 9.27 -9.77
N SER A 93 20.49 10.12 -8.86
CA SER A 93 19.64 10.83 -7.91
C SER A 93 18.64 11.74 -8.64
N GLY A 94 17.38 11.72 -8.20
CA GLY A 94 16.29 12.50 -8.80
C GLY A 94 15.66 11.88 -10.05
N ALA A 95 16.10 10.69 -10.47
CA ALA A 95 15.48 9.94 -11.56
C ALA A 95 13.99 9.69 -11.29
N SER A 96 13.15 9.83 -12.33
CA SER A 96 11.79 9.26 -12.30
C SER A 96 11.86 7.75 -12.20
N ASP A 97 10.76 7.13 -11.76
CA ASP A 97 10.57 5.68 -11.74
C ASP A 97 10.98 4.98 -13.05
N SER A 98 10.55 5.54 -14.17
CA SER A 98 10.78 5.07 -15.53
C SER A 98 12.25 5.22 -15.96
N ALA A 99 12.91 6.28 -15.49
CA ALA A 99 14.34 6.52 -15.74
C ALA A 99 15.20 5.55 -14.91
N ALA A 100 14.76 5.22 -13.69
CA ALA A 100 15.41 4.21 -12.87
C ALA A 100 15.29 2.82 -13.50
N LEU A 101 14.11 2.48 -14.04
CA LEU A 101 13.91 1.24 -14.78
C LEU A 101 14.80 1.19 -16.03
N ASP A 102 14.88 2.28 -16.81
CA ASP A 102 15.75 2.36 -18.00
C ASP A 102 17.22 2.13 -17.65
N ALA A 103 17.71 2.71 -16.56
CA ALA A 103 19.10 2.55 -16.14
C ALA A 103 19.44 1.10 -15.77
N VAL A 104 18.55 0.42 -15.03
CA VAL A 104 18.77 -0.99 -14.67
C VAL A 104 18.62 -1.90 -15.89
N PHE A 105 17.64 -1.62 -16.75
CA PHE A 105 17.45 -2.32 -18.02
C PHE A 105 18.69 -2.19 -18.90
N GLU A 106 19.25 -0.99 -19.04
CA GLU A 106 20.46 -0.72 -19.81
C GLU A 106 21.65 -1.53 -19.28
N VAL A 107 21.84 -1.60 -17.97
CA VAL A 107 22.95 -2.37 -17.39
C VAL A 107 22.81 -3.87 -17.69
N LEU A 108 21.60 -4.44 -17.57
CA LEU A 108 21.36 -5.85 -17.93
C LEU A 108 21.67 -6.12 -19.40
N VAL A 109 21.25 -5.20 -20.28
CA VAL A 109 21.49 -5.32 -21.73
C VAL A 109 22.97 -5.20 -22.06
N ARG A 110 23.65 -4.19 -21.52
CA ARG A 110 25.09 -3.96 -21.75
C ARG A 110 25.95 -5.08 -21.16
N ALA A 111 25.47 -5.78 -20.15
CA ALA A 111 26.11 -6.97 -19.60
C ALA A 111 25.90 -8.25 -20.44
N GLY A 112 25.03 -8.24 -21.45
CA GLY A 112 24.88 -9.33 -22.43
C GLY A 112 23.47 -9.93 -22.56
N ARG A 113 22.49 -9.49 -21.74
CA ARG A 113 21.10 -9.94 -21.91
C ARG A 113 20.46 -9.22 -23.11
N ASN A 114 19.59 -9.90 -23.86
CA ASN A 114 18.77 -9.22 -24.88
C ASN A 114 17.59 -8.49 -24.22
N ALA A 115 16.99 -7.53 -24.95
CA ALA A 115 15.86 -6.75 -24.45
C ALA A 115 14.66 -7.60 -23.97
N PRO A 116 14.22 -8.66 -24.68
CA PRO A 116 13.16 -9.55 -24.19
C PRO A 116 13.50 -10.26 -22.86
N MET A 117 14.74 -10.69 -22.66
CA MET A 117 15.18 -11.30 -21.39
C MET A 117 15.26 -10.26 -20.27
N ALA A 118 15.79 -9.07 -20.54
CA ALA A 118 15.81 -7.97 -19.56
C ALA A 118 14.39 -7.59 -19.11
N LYS A 119 13.43 -7.53 -20.04
CA LYS A 119 11.99 -7.38 -19.71
C LYS A 119 11.50 -8.52 -18.84
N THR A 120 11.82 -9.76 -19.18
CA THR A 120 11.40 -10.96 -18.44
C THR A 120 11.94 -10.99 -17.02
N MET A 121 13.18 -10.53 -16.81
CA MET A 121 13.81 -10.45 -15.48
C MET A 121 13.21 -9.33 -14.61
N LEU A 122 13.06 -8.13 -15.16
CA LEU A 122 12.60 -6.96 -14.41
C LEU A 122 11.07 -6.93 -14.25
N VAL A 123 10.32 -7.30 -15.29
CA VAL A 123 8.85 -7.26 -15.34
C VAL A 123 8.29 -8.64 -15.77
N PRO A 124 8.48 -9.68 -14.93
CA PRO A 124 8.05 -11.04 -15.21
C PRO A 124 6.53 -11.19 -15.16
N GLU A 125 5.99 -12.10 -15.98
CA GLU A 125 4.62 -12.59 -15.87
C GLU A 125 4.40 -13.29 -14.51
N ALA A 126 3.15 -13.28 -14.02
CA ALA A 126 2.78 -14.06 -12.86
C ALA A 126 2.73 -15.56 -13.19
N TRP A 127 3.60 -16.39 -12.60
CA TRP A 127 3.80 -17.78 -13.03
C TRP A 127 3.41 -18.85 -11.99
N SER A 128 3.34 -18.50 -10.70
CA SER A 128 3.33 -19.50 -9.61
C SER A 128 1.96 -20.10 -9.28
N LYS A 129 0.86 -19.41 -9.60
CA LYS A 129 -0.51 -19.79 -9.21
C LYS A 129 -1.53 -19.62 -10.35
N GLN A 130 -1.13 -19.90 -11.59
CA GLN A 130 -1.98 -19.66 -12.77
C GLN A 130 -3.14 -20.67 -12.91
N ALA A 131 -4.22 -20.21 -13.56
CA ALA A 131 -5.41 -21.01 -13.89
C ALA A 131 -5.22 -21.87 -15.16
N VAL A 132 -4.43 -21.32 -16.09
CA VAL A 132 -4.07 -21.94 -17.36
C VAL A 132 -2.68 -22.56 -17.17
N GLU A 133 -2.51 -23.76 -17.70
CA GLU A 133 -1.26 -24.50 -17.58
C GLU A 133 -0.16 -23.81 -18.41
N MET A 134 0.87 -23.29 -17.72
CA MET A 134 2.05 -22.70 -18.34
C MET A 134 3.09 -23.80 -18.65
N PRO A 135 3.74 -23.79 -19.84
CA PRO A 135 4.81 -24.72 -20.16
C PRO A 135 5.88 -24.78 -19.05
N GLN A 136 6.35 -25.98 -18.72
CA GLN A 136 7.30 -26.17 -17.60
C GLN A 136 8.58 -25.36 -17.80
N ALA A 137 9.13 -25.34 -19.02
CA ALA A 137 10.33 -24.57 -19.34
C ALA A 137 10.18 -23.06 -19.04
N TRP A 138 8.97 -22.50 -19.23
CA TRP A 138 8.71 -21.10 -18.89
C TRP A 138 8.65 -20.90 -17.39
N ARG A 139 8.02 -21.83 -16.65
CA ARG A 139 7.98 -21.80 -15.18
C ARG A 139 9.39 -21.87 -14.60
N ASP A 140 10.26 -22.69 -15.18
CA ASP A 140 11.66 -22.81 -14.75
C ASP A 140 12.43 -21.51 -15.02
N MET A 141 12.29 -20.93 -16.22
CA MET A 141 12.85 -19.62 -16.55
C MET A 141 12.37 -18.52 -15.59
N TYR A 142 11.06 -18.43 -15.32
CA TYR A 142 10.53 -17.43 -14.39
C TYR A 142 10.96 -17.69 -12.95
N SER A 143 11.07 -18.94 -12.53
CA SER A 143 11.60 -19.31 -11.21
C SER A 143 13.05 -18.85 -11.04
N TYR A 144 13.86 -19.02 -12.09
CA TYR A 144 15.22 -18.48 -12.17
C TYR A 144 15.21 -16.94 -12.09
N CYS A 145 14.47 -16.25 -12.97
CA CYS A 145 14.42 -14.78 -13.00
C CYS A 145 14.04 -14.19 -11.65
N ASN A 146 13.01 -14.74 -10.99
CA ASN A 146 12.54 -14.27 -9.69
C ASN A 146 13.48 -14.66 -8.52
N SER A 147 14.43 -15.55 -8.75
CA SER A 147 15.49 -15.86 -7.78
C SER A 147 16.63 -14.85 -7.88
N VAL A 148 16.91 -14.34 -9.09
CA VAL A 148 17.96 -13.35 -9.36
C VAL A 148 17.51 -11.93 -9.02
N MET A 149 16.35 -11.51 -9.53
CA MET A 149 15.89 -10.11 -9.48
C MET A 149 14.47 -10.02 -8.95
N GLU A 150 14.24 -9.11 -8.00
CA GLU A 150 12.90 -8.76 -7.56
C GLU A 150 12.12 -7.96 -8.64
N PRO A 151 10.82 -8.25 -8.85
CA PRO A 151 10.05 -7.55 -9.87
C PRO A 151 9.91 -6.04 -9.66
N TRP A 152 10.03 -5.30 -10.75
CA TRP A 152 9.66 -3.89 -10.88
C TRP A 152 8.18 -3.81 -11.25
N ASP A 153 7.33 -3.79 -10.22
CA ASP A 153 5.88 -3.93 -10.35
C ASP A 153 5.18 -2.58 -10.44
N GLY A 154 3.93 -2.61 -10.94
CA GLY A 154 3.10 -1.45 -11.24
C GLY A 154 2.54 -1.50 -12.66
N PRO A 155 1.53 -0.67 -12.99
CA PRO A 155 1.05 -0.58 -14.36
C PRO A 155 2.20 -0.23 -15.29
N ALA A 156 2.42 -1.02 -16.34
CA ALA A 156 3.48 -0.75 -17.29
C ALA A 156 3.13 -1.26 -18.68
N ALA A 157 2.99 -0.33 -19.61
CA ALA A 157 3.11 -0.56 -21.04
C ALA A 157 4.50 -0.09 -21.49
N LEU A 158 5.34 -1.03 -21.90
CA LEU A 158 6.74 -0.79 -22.23
C LEU A 158 6.97 -0.94 -23.73
N ALA A 159 7.70 -0.01 -24.32
CA ALA A 159 8.33 -0.14 -25.63
C ALA A 159 9.84 -0.05 -25.44
N MET A 160 10.58 -1.07 -25.90
CA MET A 160 11.97 -1.31 -25.52
C MET A 160 12.83 -1.68 -26.73
N THR A 161 14.12 -1.38 -26.65
CA THR A 161 15.10 -1.85 -27.63
C THR A 161 16.50 -1.99 -27.01
N ASP A 162 17.26 -2.98 -27.45
CA ASP A 162 18.70 -3.12 -27.17
C ASP A 162 19.58 -2.68 -28.36
N GLY A 163 18.96 -2.20 -29.44
CA GLY A 163 19.60 -1.86 -30.72
C GLY A 163 19.47 -2.94 -31.80
N ARG A 164 19.16 -4.20 -31.43
CA ARG A 164 18.85 -5.30 -32.36
C ARG A 164 17.38 -5.71 -32.25
N TRP A 165 16.92 -5.94 -31.04
CA TRP A 165 15.54 -6.27 -30.73
C TRP A 165 14.74 -5.00 -30.52
N VAL A 166 13.51 -5.01 -31.01
CA VAL A 166 12.48 -4.02 -30.67
C VAL A 166 11.29 -4.78 -30.13
N CYS A 167 10.89 -4.49 -28.90
CA CYS A 167 9.80 -5.21 -28.27
C CYS A 167 8.83 -4.30 -27.52
N ALA A 168 7.57 -4.71 -27.48
CA ALA A 168 6.55 -4.14 -26.63
C ALA A 168 6.13 -5.19 -25.60
N GLY A 169 5.89 -4.78 -24.35
CA GLY A 169 5.52 -5.71 -23.29
C GLY A 169 4.67 -5.06 -22.22
N LEU A 170 3.87 -5.89 -21.55
CA LEU A 170 3.03 -5.47 -20.43
C LEU A 170 3.54 -5.98 -19.08
N ASP A 171 3.14 -5.26 -18.04
CA ASP A 171 3.21 -5.71 -16.65
C ASP A 171 2.39 -6.98 -16.41
N ARG A 172 2.64 -7.64 -15.29
CA ARG A 172 2.05 -8.93 -14.92
C ARG A 172 0.52 -8.96 -14.82
N ASN A 173 -0.11 -7.80 -14.65
CA ASN A 173 -1.55 -7.65 -14.48
C ASN A 173 -2.21 -7.04 -15.71
N GLY A 174 -1.43 -6.59 -16.71
CA GLY A 174 -1.94 -5.98 -17.94
C GLY A 174 -2.72 -4.69 -17.66
N LEU A 175 -2.19 -3.84 -16.78
CA LEU A 175 -2.92 -2.68 -16.25
C LEU A 175 -2.88 -1.48 -17.20
N ARG A 176 -2.14 -1.55 -18.31
CA ARG A 176 -2.12 -0.53 -19.36
C ARG A 176 -2.44 -1.15 -20.72
N PRO A 177 -3.11 -0.43 -21.62
CA PRO A 177 -3.43 -0.95 -22.94
C PRO A 177 -2.19 -1.01 -23.83
N MET A 178 -2.09 -2.06 -24.64
CA MET A 178 -1.13 -2.16 -25.73
C MET A 178 -1.78 -2.92 -26.89
N ARG A 179 -2.17 -2.18 -27.94
CA ARG A 179 -2.71 -2.72 -29.19
C ARG A 179 -1.62 -2.79 -30.23
N TYR A 180 -1.76 -3.70 -31.19
CA TYR A 180 -0.85 -3.75 -32.33
C TYR A 180 -1.55 -4.11 -33.64
N VAL A 181 -0.93 -3.71 -34.75
CA VAL A 181 -1.32 -4.02 -36.12
C VAL A 181 -0.08 -4.52 -36.87
N VAL A 182 -0.22 -5.62 -37.59
CA VAL A 182 0.78 -6.13 -38.52
C VAL A 182 0.28 -5.93 -39.94
N THR A 183 1.08 -5.30 -40.79
CA THR A 183 0.71 -4.94 -42.15
C THR A 183 1.32 -5.87 -43.21
N GLY A 184 0.80 -5.79 -44.42
CA GLY A 184 1.14 -6.61 -45.58
C GLY A 184 2.54 -6.38 -46.11
N ASP A 185 3.05 -5.16 -45.91
CA ASP A 185 4.40 -4.67 -46.21
C ASP A 185 5.40 -4.92 -45.07
N GLY A 186 4.98 -5.58 -43.98
CA GLY A 186 5.89 -6.08 -42.95
C GLY A 186 6.18 -5.13 -41.80
N LEU A 187 5.30 -4.14 -41.53
CA LEU A 187 5.41 -3.29 -40.36
C LEU A 187 4.66 -3.89 -39.16
N LEU A 188 5.24 -3.73 -37.97
CA LEU A 188 4.57 -3.89 -36.69
C LEU A 188 4.34 -2.50 -36.09
N ILE A 189 3.08 -2.10 -35.98
CA ILE A 189 2.69 -0.83 -35.34
C ILE A 189 2.04 -1.18 -34.00
N ALA A 190 2.71 -0.84 -32.91
CA ALA A 190 2.21 -1.05 -31.56
C ALA A 190 2.02 0.27 -30.81
N GLY A 191 1.04 0.31 -29.92
CA GLY A 191 0.98 1.29 -28.84
C GLY A 191 -0.38 1.37 -28.16
N SER A 192 -0.62 2.44 -27.41
CA SER A 192 -1.68 2.48 -26.39
C SER A 192 -3.11 2.39 -26.94
N GLU A 193 -3.34 2.83 -28.19
CA GLU A 193 -4.64 2.78 -28.86
C GLU A 193 -4.53 2.23 -30.29
N ALA A 194 -5.60 1.63 -30.81
CA ALA A 194 -5.56 1.01 -32.14
C ALA A 194 -5.58 2.02 -33.32
N GLY A 195 -6.08 3.24 -33.09
CA GLY A 195 -6.33 4.23 -34.16
C GLY A 195 -5.26 5.29 -34.36
N MET A 196 -4.05 5.08 -33.81
CA MET A 196 -3.01 6.12 -33.77
C MET A 196 -2.32 6.37 -35.11
N VAL A 197 -2.19 5.33 -35.95
CA VAL A 197 -1.60 5.41 -37.29
C VAL A 197 -2.64 4.94 -38.29
N VAL A 198 -2.91 5.78 -39.28
CA VAL A 198 -3.84 5.43 -40.37
C VAL A 198 -3.16 4.41 -41.27
N VAL A 199 -3.77 3.23 -41.39
CA VAL A 199 -3.34 2.14 -42.26
C VAL A 199 -4.47 1.75 -43.19
N ASP A 200 -4.14 1.31 -44.40
CA ASP A 200 -5.13 0.72 -45.31
C ASP A 200 -5.58 -0.63 -44.72
N GLU A 201 -6.87 -0.76 -44.42
CA GLU A 201 -7.47 -2.00 -43.89
C GLU A 201 -7.24 -3.20 -44.83
N LEU A 202 -7.12 -2.99 -46.13
CA LEU A 202 -6.83 -4.06 -47.10
C LEU A 202 -5.40 -4.59 -46.97
N ALA A 203 -4.48 -3.77 -46.45
CA ALA A 203 -3.10 -4.15 -46.21
C ALA A 203 -2.89 -4.75 -44.81
N VAL A 204 -3.90 -4.77 -43.93
CA VAL A 204 -3.74 -5.33 -42.59
C VAL A 204 -3.75 -6.85 -42.63
N ARG A 205 -2.69 -7.48 -42.09
CA ARG A 205 -2.62 -8.93 -41.89
C ARG A 205 -3.20 -9.35 -40.54
N GLU A 206 -2.91 -8.59 -39.50
CA GLU A 206 -3.28 -8.94 -38.14
C GLU A 206 -3.57 -7.68 -37.31
N LYS A 207 -4.55 -7.76 -36.41
CA LYS A 207 -4.77 -6.80 -35.32
C LYS A 207 -4.87 -7.56 -34.01
N GLY A 208 -4.10 -7.16 -33.03
CA GLY A 208 -4.07 -7.82 -31.72
C GLY A 208 -3.93 -6.86 -30.56
N ALA A 209 -3.82 -7.45 -29.37
CA ALA A 209 -3.57 -6.76 -28.12
C ALA A 209 -2.69 -7.65 -27.24
N LEU A 210 -1.81 -7.03 -26.45
CA LEU A 210 -1.09 -7.76 -25.40
C LEU A 210 -1.98 -7.90 -24.16
N GLY A 211 -1.98 -9.09 -23.58
CA GLY A 211 -2.54 -9.39 -22.28
C GLY A 211 -1.50 -9.30 -21.15
N PRO A 212 -1.91 -9.63 -19.91
CA PRO A 212 -1.03 -9.59 -18.74
C PRO A 212 0.26 -10.38 -18.94
N GLY A 213 1.41 -9.74 -18.68
CA GLY A 213 2.75 -10.33 -18.78
C GLY A 213 3.26 -10.59 -20.20
N GLN A 214 2.41 -10.43 -21.23
CA GLN A 214 2.76 -10.76 -22.60
C GLN A 214 3.75 -9.77 -23.21
N MET A 215 4.42 -10.20 -24.29
CA MET A 215 5.28 -9.36 -25.11
C MET A 215 5.19 -9.74 -26.60
N ILE A 216 5.58 -8.80 -27.45
CA ILE A 216 5.78 -9.01 -28.90
C ILE A 216 7.11 -8.39 -29.28
N ALA A 217 7.89 -9.06 -30.13
CA ALA A 217 9.26 -8.66 -30.42
C ALA A 217 9.62 -8.84 -31.89
N VAL A 218 10.43 -7.94 -32.41
CA VAL A 218 11.05 -8.04 -33.73
C VAL A 218 12.55 -8.14 -33.56
N ASP A 219 13.16 -9.17 -34.12
CA ASP A 219 14.60 -9.24 -34.31
C ASP A 219 14.96 -8.52 -35.61
N MET A 220 15.58 -7.36 -35.52
CA MET A 220 15.90 -6.55 -36.70
C MET A 220 17.05 -7.12 -37.53
N GLU A 221 17.91 -7.97 -36.95
CA GLU A 221 18.96 -8.65 -37.73
C GLU A 221 18.39 -9.79 -38.56
N GLU A 222 17.44 -10.56 -38.00
CA GLU A 222 16.76 -11.65 -38.72
C GLU A 222 15.56 -11.15 -39.56
N GLY A 223 15.07 -9.93 -39.33
CA GLY A 223 13.87 -9.39 -39.96
C GLY A 223 12.60 -10.15 -39.58
N LYS A 224 12.56 -10.73 -38.37
CA LYS A 224 11.51 -11.68 -37.96
C LYS A 224 10.70 -11.17 -36.77
N LEU A 225 9.38 -11.25 -36.92
CA LEU A 225 8.40 -11.04 -35.86
C LEU A 225 8.28 -12.31 -35.01
N TYR A 226 8.24 -12.12 -33.70
CA TYR A 226 7.96 -13.15 -32.70
C TYR A 226 6.78 -12.71 -31.84
N HIS A 227 5.72 -13.53 -31.85
CA HIS A 227 4.61 -13.38 -30.92
C HIS A 227 4.97 -13.94 -29.53
N ASP A 228 4.11 -13.68 -28.54
CA ASP A 228 4.38 -13.96 -27.12
C ASP A 228 4.86 -15.38 -26.83
N THR A 229 4.19 -16.38 -27.39
CA THR A 229 4.58 -17.79 -27.19
C THR A 229 5.93 -18.09 -27.82
N GLU A 230 6.16 -17.65 -29.06
CA GLU A 230 7.39 -17.93 -29.80
C GLU A 230 8.62 -17.29 -29.15
N ILE A 231 8.48 -16.05 -28.67
CA ILE A 231 9.58 -15.38 -27.97
C ILE A 231 9.84 -16.04 -26.61
N LYS A 232 8.81 -16.40 -25.84
CA LYS A 232 9.00 -17.09 -24.55
C LYS A 232 9.58 -18.48 -24.71
N ASP A 233 9.19 -19.24 -25.73
CA ASP A 233 9.80 -20.52 -26.05
C ASP A 233 11.29 -20.36 -26.38
N ARG A 234 11.66 -19.34 -27.17
CA ARG A 234 13.06 -19.04 -27.47
C ARG A 234 13.85 -18.65 -26.23
N LEU A 235 13.28 -17.81 -25.36
CA LEU A 235 13.92 -17.40 -24.10
C LEU A 235 14.07 -18.57 -23.14
N ALA A 236 13.04 -19.39 -22.95
CA ALA A 236 13.10 -20.55 -22.07
C ALA A 236 14.08 -21.63 -22.57
N ALA A 237 14.31 -21.70 -23.88
CA ALA A 237 15.31 -22.59 -24.49
C ALA A 237 16.73 -22.01 -24.52
N SER A 238 16.94 -20.75 -24.10
CA SER A 238 18.26 -20.11 -24.20
C SER A 238 19.27 -20.67 -23.20
N GLN A 239 18.79 -21.25 -22.09
CA GLN A 239 19.60 -21.87 -21.04
C GLN A 239 18.87 -23.09 -20.47
N PRO A 240 19.60 -24.03 -19.81
CA PRO A 240 18.98 -25.17 -19.14
C PRO A 240 18.37 -24.77 -17.78
N PHE A 241 17.36 -23.88 -17.80
CA PHE A 241 16.75 -23.35 -16.58
C PHE A 241 16.17 -24.43 -15.67
N GLY A 242 15.60 -25.51 -16.24
CA GLY A 242 15.09 -26.65 -15.47
C GLY A 242 16.17 -27.28 -14.58
N GLU A 243 17.33 -27.61 -15.18
CA GLU A 243 18.48 -28.17 -14.45
C GLU A 243 18.98 -27.22 -13.36
N TRP A 244 18.89 -25.91 -13.59
CA TRP A 244 19.28 -24.93 -12.58
C TRP A 244 18.27 -24.88 -11.44
N THR A 245 16.97 -24.83 -11.75
CA THR A 245 15.92 -24.72 -10.73
C THR A 245 15.77 -25.97 -9.87
N ASP A 246 16.21 -27.14 -10.33
CA ASP A 246 16.25 -28.37 -9.52
C ASP A 246 17.14 -28.24 -8.27
N LYS A 247 18.07 -27.26 -8.24
CA LYS A 247 18.90 -26.95 -7.07
C LYS A 247 18.19 -26.16 -5.98
N ILE A 248 16.98 -25.67 -6.24
CA ILE A 248 16.18 -24.91 -5.26
C ILE A 248 15.66 -25.88 -4.21
N VAL A 249 15.95 -25.61 -2.94
CA VAL A 249 15.43 -26.41 -1.83
C VAL A 249 14.15 -25.79 -1.29
N ASP A 250 13.04 -26.49 -1.46
CA ASP A 250 11.75 -26.14 -0.88
C ASP A 250 11.69 -26.58 0.60
N LEU A 251 11.64 -25.62 1.53
CA LEU A 251 11.54 -25.91 2.95
C LEU A 251 10.10 -26.23 3.40
N ASN A 252 9.08 -25.87 2.62
CA ASN A 252 7.68 -25.94 3.06
C ASN A 252 7.23 -27.38 3.34
N GLU A 253 7.70 -28.36 2.57
CA GLU A 253 7.35 -29.77 2.80
C GLU A 253 7.95 -30.29 4.12
N ARG A 254 9.17 -29.87 4.45
CA ARG A 254 9.85 -30.27 5.70
C ARG A 254 9.21 -29.64 6.93
N LEU A 255 8.67 -28.43 6.79
CA LEU A 255 8.05 -27.67 7.88
C LEU A 255 6.56 -28.02 8.11
N ARG A 256 5.87 -28.58 7.11
CA ARG A 256 4.40 -28.68 7.08
C ARG A 256 3.76 -29.34 8.30
N ASP A 257 4.35 -30.43 8.79
CA ASP A 257 3.77 -31.30 9.82
C ASP A 257 4.61 -31.34 11.11
N ILE A 258 5.44 -30.31 11.33
CA ILE A 258 6.17 -30.16 12.59
C ILE A 258 5.17 -29.93 13.74
N PRO A 259 5.24 -30.73 14.83
CA PRO A 259 4.37 -30.53 15.98
C PRO A 259 4.63 -29.18 16.65
N GLU A 260 3.55 -28.48 16.99
CA GLU A 260 3.62 -27.26 17.79
C GLU A 260 3.26 -27.57 19.25
N THR A 261 4.11 -27.13 20.17
CA THR A 261 3.93 -27.32 21.61
C THR A 261 3.99 -26.00 22.36
N ARG A 262 3.43 -25.98 23.57
CA ARG A 262 3.56 -24.86 24.50
C ARG A 262 4.80 -25.03 25.35
N GLU A 263 5.60 -23.99 25.47
CA GLU A 263 6.86 -24.02 26.22
C GLU A 263 6.81 -23.19 27.51
N MET A 264 5.91 -22.19 27.59
CA MET A 264 5.89 -21.25 28.72
C MET A 264 4.83 -21.56 29.76
N SER A 265 5.18 -21.41 31.04
CA SER A 265 4.21 -21.46 32.14
C SER A 265 3.18 -20.31 32.04
N ALA A 266 1.98 -20.47 32.62
CA ALA A 266 0.93 -19.47 32.48
C ALA A 266 1.30 -18.14 33.15
N ALA A 267 2.07 -18.19 34.25
CA ALA A 267 2.55 -17.00 34.95
C ALA A 267 3.66 -16.29 34.17
N GLU A 268 4.57 -17.03 33.53
CA GLU A 268 5.57 -16.44 32.65
C GLU A 268 4.94 -15.79 31.42
N LEU A 269 4.03 -16.50 30.75
CA LEU A 269 3.30 -16.00 29.58
C LEU A 269 2.63 -14.66 29.88
N ARG A 270 1.91 -14.53 30.99
CA ARG A 270 1.23 -13.27 31.36
C ARG A 270 2.20 -12.12 31.59
N ARG A 271 3.33 -12.36 32.27
CA ARG A 271 4.35 -11.32 32.49
C ARG A 271 4.94 -10.82 31.17
N ARG A 272 5.28 -11.74 30.27
CA ARG A 272 5.77 -11.41 28.92
C ARG A 272 4.72 -10.69 28.08
N GLN A 273 3.46 -11.11 28.14
CA GLN A 273 2.35 -10.44 27.46
C GLN A 273 2.17 -9.01 27.94
N VAL A 274 2.20 -8.77 29.25
CA VAL A 274 2.13 -7.41 29.82
C VAL A 274 3.34 -6.58 29.37
N ALA A 275 4.55 -7.14 29.42
CA ALA A 275 5.78 -6.45 28.98
C ALA A 275 5.78 -6.15 27.46
N ALA A 276 5.14 -6.99 26.65
CA ALA A 276 4.92 -6.77 25.22
C ALA A 276 3.72 -5.84 24.92
N GLY A 277 3.02 -5.36 25.95
CA GLY A 277 1.89 -4.45 25.82
C GLY A 277 0.56 -5.10 25.42
N PHE A 278 0.44 -6.43 25.46
CA PHE A 278 -0.79 -7.13 25.10
C PHE A 278 -1.93 -6.79 26.07
N THR A 279 -3.12 -6.72 25.51
CA THR A 279 -4.37 -6.55 26.25
C THR A 279 -5.33 -7.70 26.02
N ILE A 280 -6.31 -7.87 26.92
CA ILE A 280 -7.40 -8.83 26.73
C ILE A 280 -8.17 -8.50 25.44
N GLU A 281 -8.37 -7.21 25.13
CA GLU A 281 -9.03 -6.79 23.89
C GLU A 281 -8.31 -7.29 22.65
N GLU A 282 -6.98 -7.18 22.57
CA GLU A 282 -6.20 -7.68 21.43
C GLU A 282 -6.24 -9.21 21.34
N ILE A 283 -6.11 -9.91 22.48
CA ILE A 283 -6.14 -11.37 22.47
C ILE A 283 -7.52 -11.88 22.01
N GLU A 284 -8.61 -11.32 22.55
CA GLU A 284 -9.98 -11.79 22.26
C GLU A 284 -10.51 -11.32 20.90
N GLN A 285 -10.24 -10.08 20.50
CA GLN A 285 -10.82 -9.51 19.28
C GLN A 285 -9.92 -9.59 18.06
N VAL A 286 -8.60 -9.70 18.24
CA VAL A 286 -7.64 -9.70 17.12
C VAL A 286 -7.02 -11.08 16.96
N LEU A 287 -6.33 -11.60 17.98
CA LEU A 287 -5.57 -12.85 17.87
C LEU A 287 -6.48 -14.08 17.77
N ALA A 288 -7.50 -14.18 18.63
CA ALA A 288 -8.37 -15.35 18.66
C ALA A 288 -9.11 -15.60 17.33
N PRO A 289 -9.76 -14.60 16.67
CA PRO A 289 -10.39 -14.82 15.36
C PRO A 289 -9.41 -15.29 14.28
N MET A 290 -8.15 -14.84 14.30
CA MET A 290 -7.16 -15.33 13.34
C MET A 290 -6.80 -16.80 13.57
N ALA A 291 -6.76 -17.24 14.83
CA ALA A 291 -6.48 -18.64 15.19
C ALA A 291 -7.72 -19.56 15.09
N GLU A 292 -8.93 -19.00 15.15
CA GLU A 292 -10.21 -19.73 15.06
C GLU A 292 -10.72 -19.81 13.61
N ASP A 293 -10.80 -18.68 12.92
CA ASP A 293 -11.44 -18.55 11.61
C ASP A 293 -10.44 -18.45 10.45
N GLY A 294 -9.15 -18.23 10.74
CA GLY A 294 -8.13 -17.95 9.72
C GLY A 294 -8.32 -16.60 9.02
N LYS A 295 -9.00 -15.66 9.67
CA LYS A 295 -9.30 -14.33 9.14
C LYS A 295 -9.06 -13.26 10.19
N GLU A 296 -8.68 -12.07 9.75
CA GLU A 296 -8.55 -10.93 10.64
C GLU A 296 -9.92 -10.37 11.09
N MET A 297 -9.89 -9.56 12.14
CA MET A 297 -11.05 -8.87 12.67
C MET A 297 -11.66 -7.88 11.66
N VAL A 298 -12.96 -7.99 11.43
CA VAL A 298 -13.77 -6.95 10.76
C VAL A 298 -14.46 -6.09 11.82
N ALA A 299 -14.34 -4.77 11.67
CA ALA A 299 -14.88 -3.76 12.57
C ALA A 299 -15.71 -2.71 11.79
N SER A 300 -16.22 -1.70 12.50
CA SER A 300 -17.01 -0.60 11.95
C SER A 300 -16.71 0.71 12.70
N MET A 301 -17.30 1.82 12.25
CA MET A 301 -17.01 3.19 12.68
C MET A 301 -15.58 3.64 12.29
N GLY A 302 -15.18 4.84 12.73
CA GLY A 302 -13.86 5.41 12.42
C GLY A 302 -12.91 5.28 13.60
N ASP A 303 -11.62 5.50 13.35
CA ASP A 303 -10.64 5.59 14.44
C ASP A 303 -10.74 6.95 15.13
N ASP A 304 -11.33 6.97 16.32
CA ASP A 304 -11.49 8.18 17.13
C ASP A 304 -10.59 8.19 18.38
N THR A 305 -9.56 7.35 18.39
CA THR A 305 -8.51 7.35 19.41
C THR A 305 -7.39 8.34 19.05
N PRO A 306 -6.57 8.79 20.03
CA PRO A 306 -5.45 9.66 19.76
C PRO A 306 -4.45 9.03 18.79
N ALA A 307 -3.78 9.87 17.99
CA ALA A 307 -2.57 9.45 17.31
C ALA A 307 -1.56 8.89 18.35
N ALA A 308 -0.78 7.87 17.99
CA ALA A 308 0.06 7.14 18.94
C ALA A 308 0.98 8.03 19.79
N VAL A 309 1.50 9.11 19.20
CA VAL A 309 2.35 10.11 19.88
C VAL A 309 1.61 10.94 20.95
N LEU A 310 0.29 11.10 20.82
CA LEU A 310 -0.57 11.82 21.78
C LEU A 310 -1.16 10.88 22.84
N SER A 311 -1.06 9.57 22.65
CA SER A 311 -1.57 8.60 23.61
C SER A 311 -0.72 8.59 24.89
N LYS A 312 -1.43 8.53 26.03
CA LYS A 312 -0.85 8.31 27.36
C LYS A 312 -0.68 6.83 27.69
N ILE A 313 -1.25 5.94 26.87
CA ILE A 313 -1.11 4.49 26.98
C ILE A 313 0.07 4.05 26.11
N TYR A 314 0.76 2.99 26.53
CA TYR A 314 1.81 2.39 25.70
C TYR A 314 1.23 1.98 24.34
N ARG A 315 1.96 2.32 23.28
CA ARG A 315 1.64 1.97 21.90
C ARG A 315 2.88 1.38 21.27
N PRO A 316 2.83 0.13 20.77
CA PRO A 316 3.95 -0.45 20.05
C PRO A 316 4.37 0.41 18.85
N LEU A 317 5.62 0.26 18.42
CA LEU A 317 6.19 1.11 17.39
C LEU A 317 5.40 1.03 16.07
N SER A 318 4.76 -0.11 15.76
CA SER A 318 3.89 -0.28 14.59
C SER A 318 2.80 0.79 14.48
N HIS A 319 2.23 1.27 15.60
CA HIS A 319 1.15 2.27 15.58
C HIS A 319 1.57 3.64 15.03
N PHE A 320 2.87 3.92 14.97
CA PHE A 320 3.41 5.14 14.37
C PHE A 320 3.56 5.03 12.85
N PHE A 321 3.48 3.81 12.29
CA PHE A 321 3.66 3.52 10.87
C PHE A 321 2.29 3.44 10.21
N ARG A 322 1.98 4.43 9.37
CA ARG A 322 0.75 4.44 8.59
C ARG A 322 0.99 3.75 7.26
N GLN A 323 0.18 2.76 6.92
CA GLN A 323 0.27 2.02 5.66
C GLN A 323 0.03 2.97 4.48
N ASN A 324 0.95 2.96 3.51
CA ASN A 324 0.75 3.67 2.25
C ASN A 324 -0.26 2.93 1.38
N PHE A 325 -0.89 3.66 0.46
CA PHE A 325 -1.84 3.13 -0.50
C PHE A 325 -1.78 3.96 -1.78
N SER A 326 -2.14 3.36 -2.91
CA SER A 326 -2.23 4.08 -4.17
C SER A 326 -3.60 4.75 -4.30
N GLN A 327 -3.61 5.91 -4.95
CA GLN A 327 -4.84 6.57 -5.36
C GLN A 327 -4.56 7.35 -6.64
N VAL A 328 -5.35 7.12 -7.68
CA VAL A 328 -5.25 7.74 -9.02
C VAL A 328 -4.00 7.36 -9.83
N THR A 329 -2.78 7.48 -9.28
CA THR A 329 -1.52 7.27 -10.01
C THR A 329 -1.37 5.86 -10.56
N ASN A 330 -1.80 4.88 -9.75
CA ASN A 330 -1.84 3.47 -10.09
C ASN A 330 -2.99 2.81 -9.30
N PRO A 331 -3.53 1.66 -9.74
CA PRO A 331 -4.60 0.99 -9.04
C PRO A 331 -4.08 0.15 -7.87
N ALA A 332 -4.96 -0.13 -6.92
CA ALA A 332 -4.81 -1.24 -5.98
C ALA A 332 -5.17 -2.57 -6.66
N ILE A 333 -4.78 -3.70 -6.08
CA ILE A 333 -5.09 -5.06 -6.57
C ILE A 333 -6.18 -5.71 -5.69
N ASP A 334 -7.05 -6.53 -6.29
CA ASP A 334 -7.98 -7.37 -5.54
C ASP A 334 -7.28 -8.63 -5.02
N SER A 335 -6.74 -8.57 -3.80
CA SER A 335 -6.04 -9.70 -3.17
C SER A 335 -6.91 -10.95 -2.89
N LEU A 336 -8.23 -10.87 -3.08
CA LEU A 336 -9.13 -12.01 -2.94
C LEU A 336 -9.40 -12.67 -4.30
N ARG A 337 -9.74 -11.87 -5.32
CA ARG A 337 -10.14 -12.37 -6.65
C ARG A 337 -8.96 -12.56 -7.59
N GLU A 338 -7.95 -11.71 -7.45
CA GLU A 338 -6.73 -11.69 -8.27
C GLU A 338 -5.54 -12.26 -7.50
N TYR A 339 -5.76 -12.97 -6.38
CA TYR A 339 -4.70 -13.52 -5.50
C TYR A 339 -3.62 -14.33 -6.24
N ARG A 340 -3.96 -14.89 -7.40
CA ARG A 340 -3.09 -15.71 -8.26
C ARG A 340 -1.91 -14.94 -8.84
N VAL A 341 -2.04 -13.63 -9.03
CA VAL A 341 -0.94 -12.77 -9.51
C VAL A 341 0.01 -12.36 -8.39
N MET A 342 -0.37 -12.62 -7.14
CA MET A 342 0.36 -12.22 -5.95
C MET A 342 1.18 -13.37 -5.34
N SER A 343 2.25 -13.03 -4.63
CA SER A 343 3.16 -14.01 -4.03
C SER A 343 3.81 -13.51 -2.74
N LEU A 344 3.84 -14.41 -1.75
CA LEU A 344 4.55 -14.24 -0.48
C LEU A 344 5.86 -15.07 -0.41
N LYS A 345 6.27 -15.67 -1.54
CA LYS A 345 7.48 -16.48 -1.60
C LYS A 345 8.67 -15.70 -1.04
N THR A 346 9.40 -16.35 -0.14
CA THR A 346 10.56 -15.83 0.56
C THR A 346 11.74 -16.71 0.24
N ARG A 347 12.88 -16.09 -0.07
CA ARG A 347 14.10 -16.77 -0.51
C ARG A 347 15.25 -16.44 0.42
N PHE A 348 16.21 -17.35 0.51
CA PHE A 348 17.44 -17.19 1.28
C PHE A 348 18.66 -17.44 0.39
N GLY A 349 19.71 -16.65 0.59
CA GLY A 349 20.98 -16.81 -0.14
C GLY A 349 20.93 -16.43 -1.62
N ASN A 350 19.84 -15.80 -2.08
CA ASN A 350 19.60 -15.51 -3.50
C ASN A 350 20.19 -14.17 -3.99
N LEU A 351 20.72 -13.34 -3.10
CA LEU A 351 21.33 -12.06 -3.45
C LEU A 351 22.78 -12.30 -3.92
N LYS A 352 22.92 -12.77 -5.17
CA LYS A 352 24.20 -13.05 -5.83
C LYS A 352 24.49 -11.94 -6.85
N ASN A 353 25.20 -12.24 -7.93
CA ASN A 353 25.47 -11.26 -8.99
C ASN A 353 24.33 -11.27 -10.00
N VAL A 354 23.57 -10.17 -10.09
CA VAL A 354 22.42 -10.07 -11.00
C VAL A 354 22.79 -10.00 -12.48
N LEU A 355 24.07 -9.77 -12.79
CA LEU A 355 24.57 -9.72 -14.17
C LEU A 355 25.07 -11.08 -14.66
N ASP A 356 25.25 -12.05 -13.77
CA ASP A 356 25.66 -13.40 -14.15
C ASP A 356 24.47 -14.21 -14.69
N GLU A 357 24.78 -15.22 -15.50
CA GLU A 357 23.84 -16.15 -16.10
C GLU A 357 24.30 -17.59 -15.85
N ASP A 358 24.19 -18.05 -14.60
CA ASP A 358 24.70 -19.37 -14.21
C ASP A 358 23.85 -20.09 -13.15
N SER A 359 24.11 -21.40 -13.01
CA SER A 359 23.37 -22.30 -12.12
C SER A 359 23.54 -22.04 -10.62
N SER A 360 24.57 -21.30 -10.19
CA SER A 360 24.75 -20.99 -8.77
C SER A 360 23.64 -20.07 -8.27
N GLN A 361 22.99 -19.30 -9.14
CA GLN A 361 21.90 -18.38 -8.79
C GLN A 361 20.69 -19.08 -8.15
N THR A 362 20.54 -20.39 -8.32
CA THR A 362 19.40 -21.20 -7.84
C THR A 362 19.75 -22.12 -6.68
N GLU A 363 20.98 -22.08 -6.17
CA GLU A 363 21.38 -22.74 -4.92
C GLU A 363 20.88 -21.92 -3.72
N ILE A 364 19.57 -22.02 -3.48
CA ILE A 364 18.80 -21.19 -2.54
C ILE A 364 17.76 -22.02 -1.79
N LEU A 365 17.33 -21.50 -0.64
CA LEU A 365 16.22 -22.05 0.12
C LEU A 365 14.96 -21.20 -0.12
N VAL A 366 13.78 -21.83 -0.14
CA VAL A 366 12.50 -21.13 -0.41
C VAL A 366 11.42 -21.50 0.61
N LEU A 367 10.65 -20.49 1.02
CA LEU A 367 9.39 -20.59 1.77
C LEU A 367 8.24 -19.96 0.98
N GLU A 368 7.01 -20.45 1.15
CA GLU A 368 5.82 -19.85 0.53
C GLU A 368 5.27 -18.64 1.31
N SER A 369 5.73 -18.45 2.56
CA SER A 369 5.31 -17.36 3.44
C SER A 369 6.50 -16.84 4.25
N PRO A 370 6.53 -15.55 4.62
CA PRO A 370 7.47 -15.02 5.60
C PRO A 370 7.09 -15.39 7.04
N PHE A 371 5.88 -15.90 7.29
CA PHE A 371 5.44 -16.36 8.59
C PHE A 371 6.04 -17.73 8.90
N VAL A 372 6.59 -17.89 10.10
CA VAL A 372 7.13 -19.17 10.58
C VAL A 372 6.66 -19.42 12.02
N ALA A 373 6.00 -20.55 12.28
CA ALA A 373 5.62 -20.97 13.63
C ALA A 373 6.84 -21.39 14.48
N ASN A 374 6.72 -21.62 15.78
CA ASN A 374 7.87 -21.89 16.66
C ASN A 374 8.55 -23.21 16.32
N GLY A 375 7.80 -24.30 16.13
CA GLY A 375 8.34 -25.58 15.71
C GLY A 375 8.95 -25.49 14.31
N GLU A 376 8.24 -24.86 13.38
CA GLU A 376 8.75 -24.58 12.03
C GLU A 376 10.06 -23.75 12.06
N PHE A 377 10.17 -22.79 12.98
CA PHE A 377 11.34 -21.92 13.13
C PHE A 377 12.54 -22.70 13.66
N ALA A 378 12.35 -23.54 14.67
CA ALA A 378 13.41 -24.40 15.20
C ALA A 378 13.95 -25.34 14.12
N GLU A 379 13.06 -25.92 13.31
CA GLU A 379 13.45 -26.78 12.19
C GLU A 379 14.16 -25.99 11.08
N MET A 380 13.68 -24.79 10.73
CA MET A 380 14.33 -23.91 9.76
C MET A 380 15.75 -23.52 10.20
N VAL A 381 15.95 -23.20 11.48
CA VAL A 381 17.29 -22.91 12.03
C VAL A 381 18.19 -24.15 11.97
N ARG A 382 17.65 -25.34 12.24
CA ARG A 382 18.40 -26.60 12.12
C ARG A 382 18.89 -26.84 10.70
N GLU A 383 18.06 -26.56 9.70
CA GLU A 383 18.40 -26.67 8.27
C GLU A 383 19.48 -25.66 7.84
N PHE A 384 19.51 -24.46 8.44
CA PHE A 384 20.58 -23.49 8.20
C PHE A 384 21.94 -23.90 8.80
N GLY A 385 21.96 -24.78 9.80
CA GLY A 385 23.18 -25.31 10.41
C GLY A 385 24.07 -24.22 11.05
N ASP A 386 25.38 -24.34 10.86
CA ASP A 386 26.38 -23.45 11.49
C ASP A 386 26.42 -22.03 10.88
N GLN A 387 25.62 -21.75 9.85
CA GLN A 387 25.55 -20.43 9.21
C GLN A 387 24.63 -19.44 9.95
N VAL A 388 24.02 -19.84 11.07
CA VAL A 388 23.10 -19.00 11.84
C VAL A 388 23.82 -18.31 12.99
N ALA A 389 23.64 -17.01 13.13
CA ALA A 389 24.03 -16.26 14.31
C ALA A 389 22.80 -15.65 15.01
N PHE A 390 22.71 -15.83 16.33
CA PHE A 390 21.67 -15.24 17.16
C PHE A 390 22.14 -13.91 17.76
N ILE A 391 21.28 -12.89 17.70
CA ILE A 391 21.54 -11.55 18.20
C ILE A 391 20.45 -11.22 19.22
N ASP A 392 20.88 -11.09 20.49
CA ASP A 392 20.02 -10.70 21.61
C ASP A 392 19.59 -9.24 21.43
N CYS A 393 18.30 -9.00 21.17
CA CYS A 393 17.71 -7.67 21.01
C CYS A 393 17.11 -7.16 22.32
N THR A 394 17.89 -7.24 23.40
CA THR A 394 17.55 -6.64 24.70
C THR A 394 18.59 -5.63 25.15
N PHE A 395 18.19 -4.72 26.05
CA PHE A 395 19.09 -3.78 26.72
C PHE A 395 18.90 -3.80 28.24
N PRO A 396 19.93 -3.45 29.03
CA PRO A 396 19.86 -3.49 30.48
C PRO A 396 18.81 -2.52 31.05
N ALA A 397 17.98 -3.00 31.98
CA ALA A 397 16.99 -2.18 32.66
C ALA A 397 17.67 -1.21 33.65
N GLY A 398 17.25 0.06 33.65
CA GLY A 398 17.73 1.06 34.62
C GLY A 398 19.16 1.57 34.40
N SER A 399 19.73 1.36 33.20
CA SER A 399 21.11 1.77 32.86
C SER A 399 21.22 3.18 32.26
N GLY A 400 20.31 4.08 32.62
CA GLY A 400 20.31 5.49 32.19
C GLY A 400 19.67 5.73 30.81
N GLU A 401 19.57 7.00 30.44
CA GLU A 401 18.73 7.49 29.32
C GLU A 401 19.18 7.06 27.90
N ASP A 402 20.34 6.44 27.79
CA ASP A 402 20.99 6.07 26.53
C ASP A 402 21.04 4.55 26.27
N ALA A 403 20.48 3.74 27.18
CA ALA A 403 20.60 2.28 27.15
C ALA A 403 20.09 1.66 25.84
N LEU A 404 18.97 2.17 25.28
CA LEU A 404 18.44 1.71 24.00
C LEU A 404 19.39 2.06 22.85
N ARG A 405 19.96 3.27 22.83
CA ARG A 405 20.89 3.70 21.77
C ARG A 405 22.14 2.82 21.76
N VAL A 406 22.74 2.60 22.93
CA VAL A 406 23.91 1.72 23.08
C VAL A 406 23.57 0.29 22.69
N GLY A 407 22.38 -0.19 23.06
CA GLY A 407 21.87 -1.49 22.62
C GLY A 407 21.75 -1.61 21.10
N LEU A 408 21.23 -0.59 20.42
CA LEU A 408 21.12 -0.56 18.96
C LEU A 408 22.49 -0.55 18.27
N GLU A 409 23.46 0.18 18.83
CA GLU A 409 24.85 0.18 18.35
C GLU A 409 25.50 -1.19 18.52
N ARG A 410 25.26 -1.86 19.67
CA ARG A 410 25.74 -3.21 19.95
C ARG A 410 25.22 -4.22 18.92
N ILE A 411 23.90 -4.30 18.71
CA ILE A 411 23.34 -5.31 17.79
C ILE A 411 23.77 -5.06 16.33
N ARG A 412 24.03 -3.80 15.95
CA ARG A 412 24.60 -3.46 14.64
C ARG A 412 26.02 -3.99 14.48
N ALA A 413 26.86 -3.83 15.51
CA ALA A 413 28.22 -4.34 15.51
C ALA A 413 28.25 -5.88 15.51
N GLU A 414 27.47 -6.52 16.38
CA GLU A 414 27.35 -7.99 16.43
C GLU A 414 26.87 -8.57 15.10
N ALA A 415 25.88 -7.93 14.45
CA ALA A 415 25.42 -8.33 13.13
C ALA A 415 26.50 -8.19 12.05
N GLU A 416 27.25 -7.08 12.06
CA GLU A 416 28.36 -6.88 11.13
C GLU A 416 29.45 -7.95 11.32
N ASP A 417 29.86 -8.19 12.56
CA ASP A 417 30.91 -9.17 12.89
C ASP A 417 30.49 -10.60 12.53
N ALA A 418 29.24 -10.98 12.81
CA ALA A 418 28.69 -12.28 12.46
C ALA A 418 28.71 -12.52 10.94
N VAL A 419 28.23 -11.55 10.15
CA VAL A 419 28.21 -11.68 8.68
C VAL A 419 29.63 -11.70 8.12
N ARG A 420 30.54 -10.88 8.65
CA ARG A 420 31.97 -10.90 8.25
C ARG A 420 32.65 -12.22 8.58
N SER A 421 32.18 -12.90 9.63
CA SER A 421 32.66 -14.21 10.06
C SER A 421 32.00 -15.38 9.31
N GLY A 422 31.12 -15.08 8.34
CA GLY A 422 30.51 -16.07 7.44
C GLY A 422 29.09 -16.49 7.79
N ALA A 423 28.42 -15.82 8.74
CA ALA A 423 27.01 -16.10 9.01
C ALA A 423 26.13 -15.70 7.82
N GLY A 424 25.46 -16.69 7.22
CA GLY A 424 24.49 -16.51 6.13
C GLY A 424 23.08 -16.16 6.63
N HIS A 425 22.81 -16.35 7.92
CA HIS A 425 21.51 -16.09 8.51
C HIS A 425 21.67 -15.43 9.89
N LEU A 426 21.02 -14.29 10.09
CA LEU A 426 20.93 -13.65 11.40
C LEU A 426 19.54 -13.87 11.99
N VAL A 427 19.48 -14.23 13.27
CA VAL A 427 18.25 -14.28 14.07
C VAL A 427 18.27 -13.11 15.05
N LEU A 428 17.34 -12.18 14.89
CA LEU A 428 17.11 -11.09 15.83
C LEU A 428 15.97 -11.49 16.78
N THR A 429 16.21 -11.49 18.09
CA THR A 429 15.20 -11.98 19.06
C THR A 429 15.13 -11.14 20.33
N ASP A 430 13.91 -10.85 20.80
CA ASP A 430 13.63 -10.24 22.11
C ASP A 430 13.31 -11.28 23.22
N GLU A 431 13.47 -12.57 22.94
CA GLU A 431 13.13 -13.70 23.83
C GLU A 431 13.85 -13.67 25.19
N HIS A 432 15.05 -13.09 25.23
CA HIS A 432 15.87 -13.00 26.44
C HIS A 432 15.45 -11.86 27.39
N GLN A 433 14.29 -11.23 27.16
CA GLN A 433 13.71 -10.28 28.11
C GLN A 433 13.49 -10.92 29.50
N GLY A 434 13.64 -10.12 30.54
CA GLY A 434 13.51 -10.55 31.93
C GLY A 434 13.61 -9.36 32.88
N VAL A 435 13.66 -9.60 34.20
CA VAL A 435 13.64 -8.53 35.21
C VAL A 435 14.68 -7.42 34.95
N ASP A 436 15.88 -7.80 34.49
CA ASP A 436 17.00 -6.89 34.24
C ASP A 436 17.26 -6.58 32.76
N LYS A 437 16.48 -7.17 31.84
CA LYS A 437 16.65 -7.05 30.40
C LYS A 437 15.36 -6.62 29.72
N VAL A 438 15.34 -5.39 29.23
CA VAL A 438 14.21 -4.80 28.51
C VAL A 438 14.27 -5.23 27.04
N ALA A 439 13.15 -5.71 26.50
CA ALA A 439 13.01 -6.00 25.08
C ALA A 439 13.16 -4.72 24.24
N MET A 440 13.99 -4.74 23.20
CA MET A 440 13.97 -3.65 22.21
C MET A 440 12.70 -3.74 21.36
N PRO A 441 12.14 -2.60 20.89
CA PRO A 441 11.12 -2.63 19.85
C PRO A 441 11.67 -3.32 18.60
N MET A 442 11.15 -4.49 18.26
CA MET A 442 11.77 -5.34 17.23
C MET A 442 11.74 -4.72 15.85
N ILE A 443 10.78 -3.84 15.56
CA ILE A 443 10.76 -3.01 14.34
C ILE A 443 12.00 -2.12 14.25
N LEU A 444 12.39 -1.48 15.35
CA LEU A 444 13.56 -0.61 15.41
C LEU A 444 14.85 -1.42 15.31
N ALA A 445 14.96 -2.53 16.06
CA ALA A 445 16.13 -3.41 15.99
C ALA A 445 16.33 -3.98 14.58
N THR A 446 15.26 -4.48 13.95
CA THR A 446 15.29 -5.00 12.58
C THR A 446 15.78 -3.96 11.58
N SER A 447 15.18 -2.76 11.61
CA SER A 447 15.55 -1.70 10.67
C SER A 447 16.95 -1.15 10.95
N ALA A 448 17.37 -1.09 12.21
CA ALA A 448 18.72 -0.68 12.60
C ALA A 448 19.78 -1.61 12.02
N VAL A 449 19.59 -2.92 12.13
CA VAL A 449 20.49 -3.94 11.57
C VAL A 449 20.41 -3.96 10.04
N HIS A 450 19.21 -3.98 9.46
CA HIS A 450 19.04 -3.96 8.01
C HIS A 450 19.72 -2.75 7.36
N GLY A 451 19.42 -1.54 7.84
CA GLY A 451 20.02 -0.32 7.32
C GLY A 451 21.53 -0.27 7.51
N TRP A 452 22.04 -0.75 8.64
CA TRP A 452 23.48 -0.84 8.90
C TRP A 452 24.20 -1.78 7.92
N LEU A 453 23.69 -3.00 7.78
CA LEU A 453 24.25 -4.00 6.86
C LEU A 453 24.16 -3.52 5.41
N THR A 454 23.10 -2.83 5.01
CA THR A 454 23.00 -2.24 3.67
C THR A 454 24.07 -1.17 3.46
N ARG A 455 24.27 -0.26 4.44
CA ARG A 455 25.32 0.77 4.38
C ARG A 455 26.73 0.19 4.32
N LYS A 456 26.96 -0.96 4.96
CA LYS A 456 28.24 -1.68 4.95
C LYS A 456 28.43 -2.59 3.74
N GLY A 457 27.43 -2.69 2.85
CA GLY A 457 27.43 -3.63 1.73
C GLY A 457 27.30 -5.10 2.14
N LEU A 458 26.90 -5.38 3.38
CA LEU A 458 26.81 -6.72 3.97
C LEU A 458 25.43 -7.35 3.85
N ARG A 459 24.37 -6.57 3.57
CA ARG A 459 22.98 -7.08 3.54
C ARG A 459 22.74 -8.14 2.47
N THR A 460 23.52 -8.13 1.39
CA THR A 460 23.48 -9.14 0.31
C THR A 460 23.95 -10.53 0.77
N PHE A 461 24.74 -10.62 1.85
CA PHE A 461 25.32 -11.89 2.30
C PHE A 461 24.47 -12.66 3.30
N CYS A 462 23.38 -12.08 3.82
CA CYS A 462 22.61 -12.73 4.88
C CYS A 462 21.10 -12.55 4.75
N SER A 463 20.34 -13.45 5.39
CA SER A 463 18.92 -13.20 5.72
C SER A 463 18.76 -12.64 7.13
N LEU A 464 17.70 -11.87 7.35
CA LEU A 464 17.32 -11.37 8.69
C LEU A 464 16.03 -12.06 9.16
N ASN A 465 16.12 -12.95 10.13
CA ASN A 465 14.98 -13.69 10.66
C ASN A 465 14.61 -13.09 12.03
N VAL A 466 13.34 -12.73 12.24
CA VAL A 466 12.93 -11.98 13.43
C VAL A 466 12.03 -12.83 14.32
N ARG A 467 12.39 -13.00 15.59
CA ARG A 467 11.51 -13.49 16.63
C ARG A 467 11.05 -12.31 17.49
N SER A 468 9.74 -12.11 17.62
CA SER A 468 9.22 -10.94 18.34
C SER A 468 8.05 -11.28 19.26
N ALA A 469 8.11 -10.76 20.49
CA ALA A 469 7.03 -10.82 21.47
C ALA A 469 5.86 -9.90 21.13
N GLU A 470 6.14 -8.67 20.68
CA GLU A 470 5.11 -7.65 20.40
C GLU A 470 4.30 -7.94 19.11
N CYS A 471 4.81 -8.82 18.25
CA CYS A 471 4.20 -9.12 16.95
C CYS A 471 2.92 -9.96 17.11
N ILE A 472 1.78 -9.45 16.63
CA ILE A 472 0.47 -10.11 16.79
C ILE A 472 -0.43 -10.08 15.55
N ASP A 473 -0.36 -9.04 14.72
CA ASP A 473 -1.31 -8.81 13.63
C ASP A 473 -0.63 -8.60 12.27
N PRO A 474 -1.38 -8.65 11.14
CA PRO A 474 -0.79 -8.47 9.82
C PRO A 474 -0.04 -7.15 9.63
N HIS A 475 -0.41 -6.09 10.36
CA HIS A 475 0.26 -4.81 10.25
C HIS A 475 1.66 -4.87 10.85
N TYR A 476 1.84 -5.48 12.02
CA TYR A 476 3.15 -5.65 12.64
C TYR A 476 4.08 -6.49 11.74
N PHE A 477 3.58 -7.59 11.17
CA PHE A 477 4.31 -8.37 10.17
C PHE A 477 4.71 -7.53 8.96
N ALA A 478 3.79 -6.74 8.40
CA ALA A 478 4.07 -5.88 7.26
C ALA A 478 5.17 -4.85 7.57
N VAL A 479 5.15 -4.24 8.76
CA VAL A 479 6.19 -3.27 9.16
C VAL A 479 7.54 -3.95 9.31
N LEU A 480 7.63 -5.09 10.00
CA LEU A 480 8.89 -5.85 10.12
C LEU A 480 9.48 -6.21 8.75
N ILE A 481 8.66 -6.72 7.84
CA ILE A 481 9.09 -7.08 6.48
C ILE A 481 9.50 -5.84 5.68
N GLY A 482 8.71 -4.76 5.76
CA GLY A 482 9.04 -3.48 5.14
C GLY A 482 10.33 -2.85 5.69
N CYS A 483 10.71 -3.18 6.93
CA CYS A 483 11.98 -2.82 7.58
C CYS A 483 13.15 -3.77 7.28
N GLY A 484 12.94 -4.83 6.48
CA GLY A 484 14.00 -5.71 5.98
C GLY A 484 13.98 -7.15 6.52
N ALA A 485 13.01 -7.51 7.36
CA ALA A 485 12.84 -8.90 7.82
C ALA A 485 12.59 -9.85 6.66
N THR A 486 13.32 -10.95 6.65
CA THR A 486 13.16 -12.08 5.71
C THR A 486 12.03 -12.97 6.18
N THR A 487 12.07 -13.42 7.43
CA THR A 487 10.99 -14.15 8.10
C THR A 487 10.63 -13.51 9.43
N VAL A 488 9.42 -13.79 9.90
CA VAL A 488 8.89 -13.32 11.17
C VAL A 488 8.25 -14.50 11.92
N ASN A 489 8.70 -14.70 13.14
CA ASN A 489 8.18 -15.66 14.11
C ASN A 489 7.57 -14.89 15.31
N ALA A 490 6.25 -14.88 15.38
CA ALA A 490 5.48 -14.23 16.45
C ALA A 490 5.34 -15.18 17.67
N TYR A 491 6.46 -15.49 18.32
CA TYR A 491 6.52 -16.60 19.29
C TYR A 491 5.59 -16.43 20.49
N LEU A 492 5.43 -15.20 21.00
CA LEU A 492 4.57 -14.94 22.15
C LEU A 492 3.09 -15.00 21.78
N ALA A 493 2.73 -14.61 20.55
CA ALA A 493 1.38 -14.79 20.03
C ALA A 493 1.05 -16.28 19.90
N GLN A 494 2.00 -17.10 19.43
CA GLN A 494 1.83 -18.55 19.42
C GLN A 494 1.64 -19.13 20.82
N GLU A 495 2.49 -18.77 21.80
CA GLU A 495 2.34 -19.23 23.19
C GLU A 495 0.99 -18.81 23.78
N THR A 496 0.48 -17.64 23.38
CA THR A 496 -0.86 -17.16 23.74
C THR A 496 -1.97 -18.04 23.14
N ILE A 497 -1.86 -18.41 21.86
CA ILE A 497 -2.79 -19.35 21.20
C ILE A 497 -2.72 -20.72 21.88
N ALA A 498 -1.52 -21.22 22.17
CA ALA A 498 -1.30 -22.50 22.83
C ALA A 498 -1.98 -22.55 24.20
N TYR A 499 -1.82 -21.50 25.01
CA TYR A 499 -2.53 -21.38 26.29
C TYR A 499 -4.06 -21.38 26.13
N ARG A 500 -4.60 -20.80 25.07
CA ARG A 500 -6.04 -20.80 24.80
C ARG A 500 -6.54 -22.19 24.36
N VAL A 501 -5.76 -22.91 23.55
CA VAL A 501 -6.04 -24.29 23.15
C VAL A 501 -6.05 -25.21 24.38
N ASP A 502 -5.03 -25.12 25.25
CA ASP A 502 -4.96 -25.88 26.51
C ASP A 502 -6.19 -25.67 27.41
N ARG A 503 -6.77 -24.47 27.35
CA ARG A 503 -7.96 -24.07 28.13
C ARG A 503 -9.28 -24.43 27.46
N GLY A 504 -9.25 -25.02 26.26
CA GLY A 504 -10.45 -25.33 25.47
C GLY A 504 -11.19 -24.09 24.93
N LEU A 505 -10.50 -22.94 24.83
CA LEU A 505 -11.08 -21.72 24.25
C LEU A 505 -11.00 -21.70 22.72
N ILE A 506 -10.03 -22.41 22.15
CA ILE A 506 -9.88 -22.63 20.71
C ILE A 506 -9.94 -24.14 20.48
N GLU A 507 -10.83 -24.58 19.59
CA GLU A 507 -11.02 -26.00 19.29
C GLU A 507 -9.90 -26.54 18.37
N GLY A 508 -9.56 -27.81 18.56
CA GLY A 508 -8.60 -28.55 17.74
C GLY A 508 -7.18 -28.57 18.31
N ARG A 509 -6.21 -28.97 17.47
CA ARG A 509 -4.79 -29.03 17.86
C ARG A 509 -4.12 -27.68 17.62
N LEU A 510 -3.06 -27.38 18.38
CA LEU A 510 -2.29 -26.14 18.22
C LEU A 510 -1.78 -25.94 16.78
N ILE A 511 -1.30 -27.00 16.13
CA ILE A 511 -0.86 -26.93 14.72
C ILE A 511 -1.98 -26.45 13.78
N ASP A 512 -3.23 -26.84 14.02
CA ASP A 512 -4.36 -26.44 13.17
C ASP A 512 -4.71 -24.96 13.42
N ALA A 513 -4.62 -24.50 14.67
CA ALA A 513 -4.78 -23.09 15.02
C ALA A 513 -3.65 -22.21 14.44
N MET A 514 -2.40 -22.69 14.46
CA MET A 514 -1.26 -22.00 13.86
C MET A 514 -1.34 -21.94 12.34
N ARG A 515 -1.87 -22.98 11.68
CA ARG A 515 -2.16 -22.94 10.23
C ARG A 515 -3.19 -21.87 9.88
N ARG A 516 -4.25 -21.73 10.68
CA ARG A 516 -5.26 -20.65 10.52
C ARG A 516 -4.66 -19.28 10.79
N TYR A 517 -3.86 -19.13 11.85
CA TYR A 517 -3.18 -17.88 12.15
C TYR A 517 -2.24 -17.46 11.00
N ARG A 518 -1.43 -18.38 10.48
CA ARG A 518 -0.61 -18.15 9.29
C ARG A 518 -1.44 -17.71 8.09
N GLU A 519 -2.56 -18.35 7.82
CA GLU A 519 -3.43 -17.98 6.70
C GLU A 519 -4.02 -16.57 6.89
N ALA A 520 -4.45 -16.23 8.10
CA ALA A 520 -4.92 -14.88 8.41
C ALA A 520 -3.84 -13.82 8.18
N ILE A 521 -2.60 -14.09 8.60
CA ILE A 521 -1.45 -13.21 8.36
C ILE A 521 -1.13 -13.12 6.87
N ASN A 522 -1.13 -14.24 6.13
CA ASN A 522 -0.88 -14.25 4.70
C ASN A 522 -1.90 -13.41 3.94
N LEU A 523 -3.20 -13.60 4.19
CA LEU A 523 -4.27 -12.81 3.60
C LEU A 523 -4.14 -11.33 3.97
N GLY A 524 -3.80 -11.04 5.23
CA GLY A 524 -3.55 -9.68 5.69
C GLY A 524 -2.36 -9.01 5.01
N LEU A 525 -1.25 -9.73 4.81
CA LEU A 525 -0.07 -9.25 4.09
C LEU A 525 -0.37 -8.97 2.62
N LEU A 526 -1.01 -9.92 1.93
CA LEU A 526 -1.44 -9.76 0.54
C LEU A 526 -2.33 -8.51 0.41
N LYS A 527 -3.29 -8.33 1.32
CA LYS A 527 -4.14 -7.14 1.36
C LYS A 527 -3.36 -5.85 1.59
N ILE A 528 -2.42 -5.81 2.53
CA ILE A 528 -1.62 -4.60 2.79
C ILE A 528 -0.77 -4.23 1.58
N MET A 529 -0.14 -5.21 0.93
CA MET A 529 0.62 -4.99 -0.32
C MET A 529 -0.29 -4.51 -1.45
N SER A 530 -1.48 -5.11 -1.59
CA SER A 530 -2.41 -4.82 -2.67
C SER A 530 -2.95 -3.39 -2.62
N LYS A 531 -2.98 -2.74 -1.44
CA LYS A 531 -3.34 -1.32 -1.29
C LYS A 531 -2.48 -0.37 -2.13
N MET A 532 -1.22 -0.72 -2.39
CA MET A 532 -0.33 0.03 -3.28
C MET A 532 -0.26 -0.54 -4.70
N GLY A 533 -0.98 -1.63 -4.97
CA GLY A 533 -0.89 -2.41 -6.20
C GLY A 533 0.36 -3.28 -6.29
N ILE A 534 1.00 -3.62 -5.16
CA ILE A 534 2.20 -4.45 -5.15
C ILE A 534 1.78 -5.93 -5.10
N SER A 535 2.27 -6.74 -6.03
CA SER A 535 1.91 -8.16 -6.14
C SER A 535 2.88 -9.08 -5.40
N VAL A 536 4.15 -8.68 -5.25
CA VAL A 536 5.22 -9.60 -4.81
C VAL A 536 5.92 -9.09 -3.55
N LEU A 537 6.04 -9.97 -2.55
CA LEU A 537 6.63 -9.64 -1.26
C LEU A 537 8.12 -9.26 -1.34
N SER A 538 8.88 -9.83 -2.27
CA SER A 538 10.30 -9.50 -2.45
C SER A 538 10.52 -8.01 -2.72
N SER A 539 9.66 -7.42 -3.57
CA SER A 539 9.70 -5.99 -3.92
C SER A 539 9.08 -5.10 -2.83
N TYR A 540 8.23 -5.66 -1.95
CA TYR A 540 7.71 -4.96 -0.77
C TYR A 540 8.72 -4.88 0.37
N ARG A 541 9.50 -5.96 0.58
CA ARG A 541 10.49 -6.09 1.65
C ARG A 541 11.56 -5.01 1.54
N GLY A 542 11.89 -4.37 2.67
CA GLY A 542 12.87 -3.27 2.70
C GLY A 542 12.42 -1.98 2.00
N GLY A 543 11.20 -1.93 1.45
CA GLY A 543 10.68 -0.77 0.74
C GLY A 543 10.22 0.39 1.63
N LEU A 544 10.07 0.16 2.94
CA LEU A 544 9.56 1.14 3.91
C LEU A 544 8.29 1.86 3.40
N ASN A 545 7.31 1.06 2.96
CA ASN A 545 6.05 1.51 2.36
C ASN A 545 5.05 2.07 3.39
N PHE A 546 5.54 2.98 4.24
CA PHE A 546 4.80 3.60 5.32
C PHE A 546 5.07 5.10 5.41
N GLU A 547 4.31 5.80 6.23
CA GLU A 547 4.62 7.13 6.75
C GLU A 547 4.65 7.11 8.27
N ALA A 548 5.69 7.69 8.86
CA ALA A 548 5.76 7.87 10.30
C ALA A 548 5.00 9.11 10.73
N VAL A 549 4.13 8.96 11.73
CA VAL A 549 3.42 10.07 12.38
C VAL A 549 3.83 10.12 13.85
N GLY A 550 4.60 11.15 14.23
CA GLY A 550 4.99 11.37 15.62
C GLY A 550 6.30 10.70 16.06
N LEU A 551 7.12 10.25 15.11
CA LEU A 551 8.51 9.86 15.35
C LEU A 551 9.46 10.99 14.93
N SER A 552 10.54 11.20 15.67
CA SER A 552 11.46 12.28 15.36
C SER A 552 12.11 12.11 13.97
N ARG A 553 12.31 13.22 13.25
CA ARG A 553 12.94 13.16 11.92
C ARG A 553 14.35 12.57 11.98
N ALA A 554 15.11 12.87 13.03
CA ALA A 554 16.46 12.34 13.21
C ALA A 554 16.45 10.82 13.41
N LEU A 555 15.52 10.30 14.23
CA LEU A 555 15.33 8.86 14.40
C LEU A 555 14.96 8.19 13.08
N VAL A 556 13.99 8.75 12.36
CA VAL A 556 13.51 8.19 11.09
C VAL A 556 14.60 8.22 10.03
N ALA A 557 15.37 9.29 9.92
CA ALA A 557 16.49 9.38 8.97
C ALA A 557 17.59 8.34 9.26
N GLU A 558 17.91 8.09 10.54
CA GLU A 558 18.99 7.19 10.92
C GLU A 558 18.61 5.70 10.79
N TYR A 559 17.39 5.35 11.22
CA TYR A 559 16.96 3.95 11.34
C TYR A 559 15.98 3.51 10.26
N PHE A 560 15.27 4.43 9.59
CA PHE A 560 14.28 4.13 8.54
C PHE A 560 14.47 5.04 7.31
N PRO A 561 15.66 5.01 6.68
CA PRO A 561 16.05 5.99 5.66
C PRO A 561 15.10 5.96 4.46
N GLY A 562 14.53 7.12 4.13
CA GLY A 562 13.59 7.29 3.01
C GLY A 562 12.10 7.24 3.40
N MET A 563 11.78 6.91 4.65
CA MET A 563 10.42 7.01 5.17
C MET A 563 10.10 8.47 5.56
N PRO A 564 8.94 9.03 5.15
CA PRO A 564 8.57 10.38 5.55
C PRO A 564 8.17 10.44 7.03
N SER A 565 8.54 11.54 7.70
CA SER A 565 8.05 11.93 9.03
C SER A 565 7.85 13.45 9.10
N ARG A 566 6.68 13.91 8.60
CA ARG A 566 6.39 15.34 8.49
C ARG A 566 6.10 15.98 9.84
N ILE A 567 5.38 15.27 10.69
CA ILE A 567 5.15 15.62 12.09
C ILE A 567 6.15 14.85 12.94
N SER A 568 7.22 15.54 13.33
CA SER A 568 8.23 15.02 14.25
C SER A 568 7.61 14.79 15.62
N GLY A 569 8.12 13.81 16.37
CA GLY A 569 7.70 13.56 17.74
C GLY A 569 8.80 12.88 18.54
N ILE A 570 8.49 11.77 19.20
CA ILE A 570 9.42 11.10 20.11
C ILE A 570 10.67 10.57 19.39
N GLY A 571 11.82 10.71 20.03
CA GLY A 571 13.08 10.09 19.62
C GLY A 571 13.38 8.83 20.44
N LEU A 572 14.63 8.35 20.37
CA LEU A 572 15.06 7.15 21.11
C LEU A 572 14.78 7.23 22.60
N HIS A 573 15.05 8.37 23.26
CA HIS A 573 14.80 8.54 24.68
C HIS A 573 13.32 8.35 25.06
N GLY A 574 12.41 8.95 24.29
CA GLY A 574 10.96 8.79 24.53
C GLY A 574 10.45 7.37 24.24
N ILE A 575 11.08 6.67 23.28
CA ILE A 575 10.81 5.24 23.03
C ILE A 575 11.31 4.41 24.20
N GLN A 576 12.55 4.60 24.63
CA GLN A 576 13.15 3.88 25.74
C GLN A 576 12.28 4.01 27.00
N MET A 577 11.91 5.23 27.37
CA MET A 577 11.06 5.50 28.53
C MET A 577 9.74 4.72 28.46
N LYS A 578 9.05 4.76 27.32
CA LYS A 578 7.77 4.03 27.13
C LYS A 578 7.94 2.52 27.22
N VAL A 579 9.03 1.98 26.69
CA VAL A 579 9.33 0.54 26.72
C VAL A 579 9.71 0.10 28.14
N GLU A 580 10.51 0.89 28.86
CA GLU A 580 10.83 0.65 30.26
C GLU A 580 9.56 0.68 31.13
N GLU A 581 8.66 1.65 30.93
CA GLU A 581 7.38 1.73 31.66
C GLU A 581 6.50 0.49 31.51
N VAL A 582 6.40 -0.08 30.31
CA VAL A 582 5.61 -1.30 30.08
C VAL A 582 6.34 -2.54 30.59
N HIS A 583 7.68 -2.55 30.49
CA HIS A 583 8.53 -3.60 31.06
C HIS A 583 8.39 -3.72 32.57
N GLU A 584 8.39 -2.58 33.29
CA GLU A 584 8.23 -2.57 34.75
C GLU A 584 6.89 -3.16 35.19
N LYS A 585 5.82 -2.93 34.43
CA LYS A 585 4.50 -3.52 34.69
C LYS A 585 4.53 -5.04 34.60
N GLY A 586 5.17 -5.58 33.56
CA GLY A 586 5.25 -7.03 33.33
C GLY A 586 6.20 -7.75 34.28
N TRP A 587 7.35 -7.16 34.60
CA TRP A 587 8.43 -7.87 35.30
C TRP A 587 8.65 -7.48 36.77
N ARG A 588 8.38 -6.23 37.16
CA ARG A 588 8.72 -5.71 38.51
C ARG A 588 7.51 -5.51 39.42
N LEU A 589 6.39 -5.06 38.87
CA LEU A 589 5.18 -4.76 39.63
C LEU A 589 4.29 -5.97 39.87
N GLY A 590 4.67 -7.16 39.37
CA GLY A 590 3.92 -8.40 39.57
C GLY A 590 2.48 -8.33 39.06
N GLN A 591 2.21 -7.55 38.00
CA GLN A 591 0.89 -7.53 37.38
C GLN A 591 0.66 -8.86 36.64
N ASP A 592 0.06 -9.81 37.35
CA ASP A 592 -0.33 -11.11 36.80
C ASP A 592 -1.64 -11.06 35.99
N VAL A 593 -2.19 -9.86 35.77
CA VAL A 593 -3.47 -9.63 35.08
C VAL A 593 -3.26 -8.68 33.92
N LEU A 594 -3.64 -9.13 32.72
CA LEU A 594 -3.59 -8.31 31.52
C LEU A 594 -4.58 -7.13 31.62
N PRO A 595 -4.19 -5.93 31.13
CA PRO A 595 -5.14 -4.84 30.97
C PRO A 595 -6.30 -5.23 30.05
N ILE A 596 -7.50 -4.73 30.35
CA ILE A 596 -8.70 -5.03 29.55
C ILE A 596 -8.56 -4.52 28.10
N GLY A 597 -7.84 -3.42 27.90
CA GLY A 597 -7.77 -2.69 26.64
C GLY A 597 -8.83 -1.60 26.54
N GLY A 598 -9.15 -1.19 25.32
CA GLY A 598 -10.04 -0.07 25.00
C GLY A 598 -9.50 0.79 23.87
N PHE A 599 -8.78 0.20 22.92
CA PHE A 599 -8.32 0.83 21.69
C PHE A 599 -9.34 0.67 20.57
N TYR A 600 -9.93 -0.51 20.43
CA TYR A 600 -10.92 -0.78 19.38
C TYR A 600 -12.32 -0.34 19.80
N LYS A 601 -12.61 -0.38 21.11
CA LYS A 601 -13.89 0.06 21.67
C LYS A 601 -13.70 0.87 22.95
N ALA A 602 -14.40 2.00 23.04
CA ALA A 602 -14.36 2.86 24.22
C ALA A 602 -14.72 2.10 25.51
N ARG A 603 -13.86 2.23 26.52
CA ARG A 603 -14.04 1.70 27.87
C ARG A 603 -13.65 2.75 28.89
N ARG A 604 -14.26 2.71 30.09
CA ARG A 604 -14.04 3.71 31.15
C ARG A 604 -12.58 3.78 31.63
N SER A 605 -11.86 2.67 31.62
CA SER A 605 -10.46 2.56 32.04
C SER A 605 -9.47 2.41 30.86
N GLY A 606 -9.95 2.61 29.63
CA GLY A 606 -9.19 2.36 28.39
C GLY A 606 -8.58 3.61 27.78
N GLU A 607 -8.26 3.53 26.49
CA GLU A 607 -7.80 4.68 25.71
C GLU A 607 -8.88 5.76 25.67
N LYS A 608 -8.47 7.02 25.56
CA LYS A 608 -9.43 8.11 25.34
C LYS A 608 -10.05 7.95 23.95
N HIS A 609 -11.35 8.16 23.85
CA HIS A 609 -12.05 8.25 22.57
C HIS A 609 -12.66 9.64 22.40
N ALA A 610 -12.70 10.15 21.17
CA ALA A 610 -13.43 11.38 20.89
C ALA A 610 -14.95 11.17 21.03
N TRP A 611 -15.46 9.97 20.75
CA TRP A 611 -16.83 9.57 21.05
C TRP A 611 -16.93 8.76 22.34
N GLU A 612 -17.42 9.42 23.39
CA GLU A 612 -17.79 8.76 24.64
C GLU A 612 -19.29 8.90 24.91
N ALA A 613 -19.85 7.96 25.68
CA ALA A 613 -21.28 7.90 25.97
C ALA A 613 -21.85 9.23 26.48
N THR A 614 -21.14 9.90 27.39
CA THR A 614 -21.56 11.19 27.96
C THR A 614 -21.61 12.30 26.91
N ALA A 615 -20.57 12.43 26.08
CA ALA A 615 -20.52 13.44 25.03
C ALA A 615 -21.60 13.21 23.96
N MET A 616 -21.80 11.95 23.55
CA MET A 616 -22.89 11.57 22.63
C MET A 616 -24.26 11.91 23.21
N HIS A 617 -24.48 11.63 24.50
CA HIS A 617 -25.75 11.94 25.16
C HIS A 617 -26.03 13.45 25.19
N MET A 618 -25.02 14.26 25.53
CA MET A 618 -25.14 15.73 25.52
C MET A 618 -25.49 16.26 24.12
N MET A 619 -24.81 15.76 23.09
CA MET A 619 -25.11 16.11 21.69
C MET A 619 -26.55 15.74 21.31
N GLN A 620 -26.96 14.51 21.61
CA GLN A 620 -28.32 14.04 21.33
C GLN A 620 -29.38 14.88 22.05
N GLN A 621 -29.18 15.20 23.33
CA GLN A 621 -30.09 16.06 24.09
C GLN A 621 -30.17 17.48 23.50
N ALA A 622 -29.02 18.06 23.13
CA ALA A 622 -28.98 19.38 22.50
C ALA A 622 -29.79 19.42 21.19
N CYS A 623 -29.63 18.41 20.33
CA CYS A 623 -30.39 18.30 19.08
C CYS A 623 -31.88 18.02 19.33
N ASN A 624 -32.22 17.08 20.20
CA ASN A 624 -33.60 16.70 20.49
C ASN A 624 -34.42 17.85 21.10
N GLN A 625 -33.79 18.66 21.96
CA GLN A 625 -34.43 19.82 22.58
C GLN A 625 -34.26 21.11 21.78
N SER A 626 -33.53 21.07 20.64
CA SER A 626 -33.17 22.26 19.85
C SER A 626 -32.52 23.37 20.69
N SER A 627 -31.67 23.00 21.66
CA SER A 627 -31.06 23.93 22.61
C SER A 627 -29.60 24.23 22.27
N TYR A 628 -29.34 25.45 21.81
CA TYR A 628 -27.97 25.92 21.55
C TYR A 628 -27.14 26.05 22.84
N ALA A 629 -27.78 26.31 23.99
CA ALA A 629 -27.07 26.34 25.27
C ALA A 629 -26.49 24.97 25.63
N LEU A 630 -27.27 23.89 25.43
CA LEU A 630 -26.78 22.52 25.60
C LEU A 630 -25.71 22.16 24.56
N TRP A 631 -25.86 22.63 23.32
CA TRP A 631 -24.83 22.45 22.29
C TRP A 631 -23.49 23.07 22.71
N LYS A 632 -23.51 24.29 23.27
CA LYS A 632 -22.30 24.93 23.80
C LYS A 632 -21.68 24.15 24.96
N GLN A 633 -22.48 23.58 25.85
CA GLN A 633 -21.97 22.70 26.91
C GLN A 633 -21.27 21.46 26.32
N TYR A 634 -21.88 20.82 25.32
CA TYR A 634 -21.28 19.71 24.58
C TYR A 634 -19.95 20.11 23.91
N SER A 635 -19.92 21.22 23.16
CA SER A 635 -18.70 21.65 22.46
C SER A 635 -17.60 22.05 23.42
N SER A 636 -17.92 22.72 24.53
CA SER A 636 -16.94 23.06 25.57
C SER A 636 -16.40 21.80 26.28
N ALA A 637 -17.26 20.82 26.56
CA ALA A 637 -16.82 19.55 27.12
C ALA A 637 -15.91 18.77 26.15
N MET A 638 -16.19 18.82 24.85
CA MET A 638 -15.32 18.27 23.83
C MET A 638 -13.95 18.95 23.78
N GLN A 639 -13.92 20.30 23.79
CA GLN A 639 -12.69 21.09 23.75
C GLN A 639 -11.84 20.94 25.02
N ALA A 640 -12.45 20.68 26.17
CA ALA A 640 -11.74 20.47 27.43
C ALA A 640 -11.05 19.09 27.54
N ASN A 641 -11.27 18.19 26.58
CA ASN A 641 -10.59 16.89 26.58
C ASN A 641 -9.08 17.04 26.36
N PRO A 642 -8.26 16.08 26.84
CA PRO A 642 -6.86 16.03 26.44
C PRO A 642 -6.74 15.90 24.91
N PRO A 643 -5.65 16.40 24.30
CA PRO A 643 -5.46 16.34 22.85
C PRO A 643 -5.60 14.93 22.29
N ILE A 644 -6.46 14.77 21.27
CA ILE A 644 -6.68 13.51 20.54
C ILE A 644 -6.16 13.66 19.09
N HIS A 645 -6.45 14.80 18.46
CA HIS A 645 -6.09 15.10 17.08
C HIS A 645 -5.02 16.20 17.01
N LEU A 646 -4.36 16.34 15.86
CA LEU A 646 -3.36 17.38 15.64
C LEU A 646 -3.93 18.79 15.81
N ARG A 647 -5.16 19.03 15.37
CA ARG A 647 -5.85 20.32 15.56
C ARG A 647 -6.05 20.71 17.02
N ASP A 648 -6.05 19.76 17.95
CA ASP A 648 -6.22 20.04 19.38
C ASP A 648 -4.94 20.67 19.98
N LEU A 649 -3.83 20.70 19.22
CA LEU A 649 -2.58 21.38 19.56
C LEU A 649 -2.50 22.81 19.00
N LEU A 650 -3.53 23.25 18.27
CA LEU A 650 -3.58 24.56 17.63
C LEU A 650 -4.51 25.49 18.40
N ASP A 651 -4.16 26.78 18.43
CA ASP A 651 -5.02 27.84 18.94
C ASP A 651 -5.18 28.96 17.91
N ILE A 652 -6.30 29.67 17.94
CA ILE A 652 -6.61 30.74 16.99
C ILE A 652 -6.16 32.07 17.58
N LYS A 653 -5.15 32.67 16.96
CA LYS A 653 -4.72 34.03 17.30
C LYS A 653 -5.67 35.07 16.65
N PRO A 654 -6.37 35.92 17.42
CA PRO A 654 -7.20 36.97 16.84
C PRO A 654 -6.37 37.98 16.03
N LEU A 655 -6.86 38.38 14.86
CA LEU A 655 -6.19 39.38 14.00
C LEU A 655 -6.51 40.83 14.39
N GLY A 656 -7.58 41.06 15.16
CA GLY A 656 -8.04 42.40 15.53
C GLY A 656 -9.10 42.36 16.62
N LYS A 657 -9.81 43.48 16.80
CA LYS A 657 -10.94 43.56 17.74
C LYS A 657 -12.07 42.64 17.27
N PRO A 658 -12.77 41.93 18.17
CA PRO A 658 -13.97 41.18 17.83
C PRO A 658 -15.02 42.08 17.17
N ILE A 659 -15.70 41.54 16.18
CA ILE A 659 -16.84 42.20 15.52
C ILE A 659 -18.16 41.75 16.16
N PRO A 660 -19.24 42.53 16.04
CA PRO A 660 -20.60 42.08 16.38
C PRO A 660 -20.99 40.80 15.59
N ILE A 661 -21.72 39.89 16.23
CA ILE A 661 -22.12 38.62 15.59
C ILE A 661 -23.07 38.85 14.42
N GLU A 662 -23.78 39.98 14.42
CA GLU A 662 -24.70 40.42 13.37
C GLU A 662 -23.99 40.77 12.06
N GLU A 663 -22.69 41.08 12.11
CA GLU A 663 -21.85 41.33 10.93
C GLU A 663 -21.29 40.04 10.32
N VAL A 664 -21.39 38.91 11.01
CA VAL A 664 -20.90 37.61 10.53
C VAL A 664 -21.83 37.06 9.44
N GLU A 665 -21.24 36.32 8.49
CA GLU A 665 -21.98 35.58 7.47
C GLU A 665 -23.15 34.77 8.08
N SER A 666 -24.34 34.89 7.49
CA SER A 666 -25.53 34.23 8.02
C SER A 666 -25.39 32.71 8.11
N ILE A 667 -26.08 32.09 9.08
CA ILE A 667 -26.16 30.63 9.22
C ILE A 667 -26.62 29.96 7.90
N THR A 668 -27.55 30.59 7.18
CA THR A 668 -28.05 30.08 5.89
C THR A 668 -26.94 30.00 4.84
N ALA A 669 -25.99 30.92 4.84
CA ALA A 669 -24.86 30.90 3.90
C ALA A 669 -23.75 29.92 4.37
N ILE A 670 -23.44 29.90 5.67
CA ILE A 670 -22.45 28.97 6.25
C ILE A 670 -22.88 27.50 6.02
N ARG A 671 -24.12 27.15 6.37
CA ARG A 671 -24.59 25.75 6.31
C ARG A 671 -24.62 25.16 4.90
N LYS A 672 -24.65 26.00 3.85
CA LYS A 672 -24.54 25.55 2.45
C LYS A 672 -23.17 24.96 2.12
N ARG A 673 -22.15 25.25 2.94
CA ARG A 673 -20.81 24.66 2.85
C ARG A 673 -20.75 23.27 3.47
N PHE A 674 -21.73 22.91 4.31
CA PHE A 674 -21.80 21.59 4.94
C PHE A 674 -22.40 20.55 3.98
N VAL A 675 -21.86 19.35 4.07
CA VAL A 675 -22.29 18.19 3.29
C VAL A 675 -22.37 17.02 4.26
N THR A 676 -23.47 16.26 4.23
CA THR A 676 -23.48 14.96 4.92
C THR A 676 -22.79 13.93 4.02
N PRO A 677 -21.79 13.19 4.51
CA PRO A 677 -20.97 12.32 3.66
C PRO A 677 -21.75 11.18 3.01
N GLY A 678 -21.18 10.62 1.94
CA GLY A 678 -21.73 9.46 1.24
C GLY A 678 -21.70 8.23 2.13
N MET A 679 -22.85 7.87 2.69
CA MET A 679 -23.05 6.67 3.51
C MET A 679 -24.09 5.80 2.83
N SER A 680 -23.69 4.62 2.36
CA SER A 680 -24.51 3.84 1.44
C SER A 680 -25.81 3.34 2.07
N LEU A 681 -26.88 3.38 1.28
CA LEU A 681 -28.08 2.59 1.55
C LEU A 681 -27.70 1.09 1.58
N GLY A 682 -27.97 0.44 2.70
CA GLY A 682 -27.47 -0.89 3.04
C GLY A 682 -26.45 -0.87 4.17
N ALA A 683 -25.51 0.09 4.19
CA ALA A 683 -24.73 0.37 5.40
C ALA A 683 -25.63 1.02 6.46
N LEU A 684 -26.39 2.04 6.06
CA LEU A 684 -27.46 2.64 6.85
C LEU A 684 -28.82 2.04 6.49
N SER A 685 -29.80 2.20 7.38
CA SER A 685 -31.19 1.87 7.08
C SER A 685 -31.79 2.86 6.06
N PRO A 686 -32.86 2.48 5.35
CA PRO A 686 -33.58 3.39 4.45
C PRO A 686 -34.05 4.67 5.14
N GLU A 687 -34.50 4.57 6.39
CA GLU A 687 -35.01 5.70 7.17
C GLU A 687 -33.88 6.68 7.51
N ALA A 688 -32.72 6.17 7.93
CA ALA A 688 -31.57 7.01 8.23
C ALA A 688 -31.04 7.72 6.98
N HIS A 689 -30.95 7.01 5.85
CA HIS A 689 -30.53 7.58 4.57
C HIS A 689 -31.48 8.68 4.09
N MET A 690 -32.79 8.39 4.08
CA MET A 690 -33.83 9.35 3.69
C MET A 690 -33.86 10.58 4.60
N THR A 691 -33.70 10.39 5.91
CA THR A 691 -33.68 11.49 6.90
C THR A 691 -32.55 12.47 6.62
N LEU A 692 -31.35 11.97 6.29
CA LEU A 692 -30.21 12.81 5.96
C LEU A 692 -30.46 13.64 4.68
N ASN A 693 -31.02 13.02 3.65
CA ASN A 693 -31.31 13.71 2.39
C ASN A 693 -32.34 14.83 2.58
N ILE A 694 -33.44 14.52 3.28
CA ILE A 694 -34.49 15.51 3.58
C ILE A 694 -33.92 16.66 4.40
N ALA A 695 -33.13 16.38 5.45
CA ALA A 695 -32.56 17.40 6.31
C ALA A 695 -31.66 18.38 5.52
N MET A 696 -30.75 17.86 4.69
CA MET A 696 -29.82 18.69 3.92
C MET A 696 -30.55 19.50 2.84
N ASN A 697 -31.52 18.90 2.16
CA ASN A 697 -32.34 19.59 1.17
C ASN A 697 -33.16 20.73 1.79
N ARG A 698 -33.74 20.52 2.98
CA ARG A 698 -34.54 21.52 3.71
C ARG A 698 -33.72 22.77 4.07
N ILE A 699 -32.43 22.61 4.33
CA ILE A 699 -31.53 23.72 4.67
C ILE A 699 -30.77 24.30 3.46
N GLY A 700 -30.99 23.74 2.26
CA GLY A 700 -30.33 24.15 1.02
C GLY A 700 -28.87 23.70 0.91
N ALA A 701 -28.46 22.75 1.75
CA ALA A 701 -27.15 22.11 1.71
C ALA A 701 -27.20 20.84 0.85
N LYS A 702 -26.20 19.96 0.97
CA LYS A 702 -26.12 18.75 0.14
C LYS A 702 -25.93 17.48 0.97
N SER A 703 -26.55 16.41 0.53
CA SER A 703 -26.25 15.05 0.95
C SER A 703 -25.71 14.21 -0.19
N ASP A 704 -25.00 13.16 0.18
CA ASP A 704 -24.38 12.22 -0.75
C ASP A 704 -24.99 10.82 -0.60
N SER A 705 -25.33 10.21 -1.72
CA SER A 705 -25.98 8.90 -1.80
C SER A 705 -25.14 7.76 -1.20
N GLY A 706 -23.81 7.90 -1.21
CA GLY A 706 -22.86 6.82 -0.99
C GLY A 706 -22.88 5.76 -2.11
N GLU A 707 -22.09 4.70 -1.91
CA GLU A 707 -21.81 3.65 -2.92
C GLU A 707 -22.96 2.64 -3.15
N GLY A 708 -24.16 2.91 -2.63
CA GLY A 708 -25.24 1.93 -2.55
C GLY A 708 -26.30 1.98 -3.64
N GLY A 709 -26.21 2.96 -4.56
CA GLY A 709 -27.33 3.37 -5.39
C GLY A 709 -28.37 4.17 -4.59
N GLU A 710 -29.40 4.63 -5.28
CA GLU A 710 -30.53 5.35 -4.69
C GLU A 710 -31.82 4.96 -5.43
N ASP A 711 -32.94 4.83 -4.69
CA ASP A 711 -34.22 4.49 -5.29
C ASP A 711 -34.71 5.62 -6.22
N PRO A 712 -34.98 5.35 -7.51
CA PRO A 712 -35.52 6.36 -8.43
C PRO A 712 -36.83 6.99 -7.98
N ALA A 713 -37.62 6.31 -7.14
CA ALA A 713 -38.81 6.89 -6.53
C ALA A 713 -38.51 8.16 -5.71
N HIS A 714 -37.27 8.32 -5.24
CA HIS A 714 -36.85 9.46 -4.43
C HIS A 714 -36.45 10.69 -5.25
N TYR A 715 -36.34 10.60 -6.59
CA TYR A 715 -35.89 11.72 -7.43
C TYR A 715 -36.93 12.84 -7.56
N LYS A 716 -38.14 12.64 -7.01
CA LYS A 716 -39.20 13.63 -6.94
C LYS A 716 -39.51 13.97 -5.48
N PRO A 717 -39.83 15.24 -5.17
CA PRO A 717 -40.31 15.60 -3.85
C PRO A 717 -41.56 14.83 -3.46
N LEU A 718 -41.68 14.52 -2.17
CA LEU A 718 -42.88 13.95 -1.57
C LEU A 718 -44.03 14.97 -1.55
N PRO A 719 -45.30 14.52 -1.38
CA PRO A 719 -46.45 15.43 -1.33
C PRO A 719 -46.37 16.53 -0.26
N ASN A 720 -45.59 16.32 0.81
CA ASN A 720 -45.37 17.31 1.87
C ASN A 720 -44.27 18.34 1.53
N GLY A 721 -43.65 18.25 0.36
CA GLY A 721 -42.56 19.12 -0.10
C GLY A 721 -41.16 18.65 0.30
N ASP A 722 -41.02 17.60 1.11
CA ASP A 722 -39.70 17.04 1.44
C ASP A 722 -39.07 16.37 0.23
N ASN A 723 -37.75 16.53 0.08
CA ASN A 723 -36.99 15.93 -1.01
C ASN A 723 -36.04 14.83 -0.45
N PRO A 724 -36.32 13.54 -0.73
CA PRO A 724 -35.49 12.44 -0.29
C PRO A 724 -34.31 12.12 -1.23
N SER A 725 -34.17 12.83 -2.36
CA SER A 725 -33.05 12.65 -3.31
C SER A 725 -31.75 13.23 -2.75
N ALA A 726 -30.66 12.48 -2.85
CA ALA A 726 -29.33 13.06 -2.60
C ALA A 726 -28.93 13.98 -3.76
N LYS A 727 -28.33 15.13 -3.42
CA LYS A 727 -27.81 16.09 -4.41
C LYS A 727 -26.43 15.73 -4.94
N ILE A 728 -25.69 14.93 -4.19
CA ILE A 728 -24.42 14.33 -4.59
C ILE A 728 -24.65 12.84 -4.80
N LYS A 729 -24.17 12.31 -5.92
CA LYS A 729 -24.28 10.89 -6.24
C LYS A 729 -22.91 10.29 -6.45
N GLN A 730 -22.64 9.20 -5.76
CA GLN A 730 -21.33 8.58 -5.78
C GLN A 730 -21.18 7.60 -6.95
N VAL A 731 -20.00 7.61 -7.57
CA VAL A 731 -19.52 6.61 -8.53
C VAL A 731 -18.31 5.93 -7.89
N ALA A 732 -18.48 4.69 -7.45
CA ALA A 732 -17.47 3.88 -6.77
C ALA A 732 -17.16 2.61 -7.56
N SER A 733 -16.08 1.89 -7.21
CA SER A 733 -15.55 0.73 -7.95
C SER A 733 -16.59 -0.31 -8.37
N GLY A 734 -17.51 -0.69 -7.47
CA GLY A 734 -18.54 -1.68 -7.76
C GLY A 734 -19.67 -1.22 -8.69
N ARG A 735 -19.75 0.08 -9.02
CA ARG A 735 -20.80 0.72 -9.86
C ARG A 735 -22.25 0.35 -9.45
N PHE A 736 -22.46 0.04 -8.18
CA PHE A 736 -23.79 -0.33 -7.68
C PHE A 736 -24.79 0.80 -7.87
N GLY A 737 -25.89 0.51 -8.57
CA GLY A 737 -26.97 1.46 -8.83
C GLY A 737 -26.59 2.64 -9.71
N VAL A 738 -25.43 2.59 -10.40
CA VAL A 738 -25.01 3.64 -11.33
C VAL A 738 -25.72 3.44 -12.67
N THR A 739 -26.73 4.26 -12.92
CA THR A 739 -27.54 4.24 -14.14
C THR A 739 -27.56 5.63 -14.78
N ALA A 740 -27.98 5.73 -16.05
CA ALA A 740 -28.09 7.02 -16.73
C ALA A 740 -29.05 7.99 -16.01
N GLU A 741 -30.17 7.48 -15.47
CA GLU A 741 -31.12 8.27 -14.69
C GLU A 741 -30.50 8.73 -13.35
N TYR A 742 -29.83 7.83 -12.64
CA TYR A 742 -29.11 8.15 -11.41
C TYR A 742 -28.09 9.27 -11.64
N LEU A 743 -27.24 9.15 -12.67
CA LEU A 743 -26.21 10.15 -12.99
C LEU A 743 -26.78 11.53 -13.39
N ASN A 744 -28.03 11.57 -13.85
CA ASN A 744 -28.74 12.81 -14.21
C ASN A 744 -29.57 13.42 -13.07
N ALA A 745 -29.81 12.67 -11.99
CA ALA A 745 -30.66 13.09 -10.88
C ALA A 745 -29.88 13.78 -9.73
N CYS A 746 -28.81 14.53 -10.03
CA CYS A 746 -27.96 15.19 -9.04
C CYS A 746 -27.36 16.51 -9.53
N GLU A 747 -26.78 17.27 -8.59
CA GLU A 747 -26.03 18.51 -8.83
C GLU A 747 -24.50 18.27 -8.84
N GLU A 748 -24.04 17.19 -8.19
CA GLU A 748 -22.64 16.81 -8.08
C GLU A 748 -22.48 15.29 -8.19
N LEU A 749 -21.44 14.83 -8.89
CA LEU A 749 -21.04 13.43 -8.95
C LEU A 749 -19.71 13.25 -8.22
N GLU A 750 -19.64 12.33 -7.26
CA GLU A 750 -18.43 12.05 -6.50
C GLU A 750 -17.78 10.74 -6.99
N ILE A 751 -16.63 10.84 -7.65
CA ILE A 751 -15.75 9.70 -7.93
C ILE A 751 -15.05 9.32 -6.61
N LYS A 752 -15.45 8.19 -6.04
CA LYS A 752 -14.88 7.67 -4.79
C LYS A 752 -13.66 6.81 -5.07
N VAL A 753 -12.49 7.45 -5.14
CA VAL A 753 -11.22 6.72 -5.27
C VAL A 753 -10.89 5.97 -3.98
N ALA A 754 -11.09 6.59 -2.81
CA ALA A 754 -10.80 5.97 -1.53
C ALA A 754 -11.64 6.56 -0.38
N GLN A 755 -11.61 5.92 0.80
CA GLN A 755 -12.18 6.43 2.05
C GLN A 755 -11.22 6.23 3.23
N GLY A 756 -11.24 7.13 4.21
CA GLY A 756 -10.26 7.16 5.31
C GLY A 756 -10.17 5.88 6.15
N ALA A 757 -11.29 5.19 6.36
CA ALA A 757 -11.34 3.98 7.18
C ALA A 757 -10.75 2.71 6.52
N LYS A 758 -10.55 2.75 5.20
CA LYS A 758 -9.98 1.67 4.40
C LYS A 758 -9.48 2.15 3.04
N PRO A 759 -8.42 2.95 3.03
CA PRO A 759 -7.78 3.37 1.78
C PRO A 759 -7.14 2.15 1.09
N GLY A 760 -7.17 2.14 -0.25
CA GLY A 760 -6.65 1.03 -1.05
C GLY A 760 -7.50 -0.24 -1.03
N GLU A 761 -8.76 -0.15 -0.57
CA GLU A 761 -9.70 -1.28 -0.47
C GLU A 761 -11.13 -0.88 -0.91
N GLY A 762 -11.93 -1.89 -1.25
CA GLY A 762 -13.31 -1.71 -1.68
C GLY A 762 -14.35 -1.58 -0.55
N GLY A 763 -15.53 -1.10 -0.93
CA GLY A 763 -16.75 -1.17 -0.12
C GLY A 763 -17.05 -2.60 0.36
N GLN A 764 -17.63 -2.74 1.56
CA GLN A 764 -18.00 -4.05 2.10
C GLN A 764 -19.41 -3.96 2.67
N LEU A 765 -20.29 -4.87 2.26
CA LEU A 765 -21.62 -5.04 2.79
C LEU A 765 -21.87 -6.52 3.10
N PRO A 766 -21.96 -6.93 4.39
CA PRO A 766 -22.24 -8.31 4.76
C PRO A 766 -23.53 -8.83 4.13
N GLY A 767 -23.54 -10.08 3.68
CA GLY A 767 -24.65 -10.69 2.94
C GLY A 767 -26.01 -10.59 3.66
N MET A 768 -26.03 -10.71 5.00
CA MET A 768 -27.24 -10.55 5.81
C MET A 768 -27.91 -9.17 5.68
N LYS A 769 -27.17 -8.13 5.26
CA LYS A 769 -27.69 -6.78 5.00
C LYS A 769 -28.11 -6.56 3.54
N VAL A 770 -27.83 -7.52 2.65
CA VAL A 770 -28.21 -7.49 1.24
C VAL A 770 -29.65 -8.00 1.12
N THR A 771 -30.57 -7.19 1.61
CA THR A 771 -32.01 -7.47 1.55
C THR A 771 -32.51 -7.45 0.10
N LYS A 772 -33.76 -7.87 -0.13
CA LYS A 772 -34.38 -7.81 -1.47
C LYS A 772 -34.38 -6.38 -2.05
N LEU A 773 -34.60 -5.37 -1.21
CA LEU A 773 -34.53 -3.96 -1.62
C LEU A 773 -33.11 -3.60 -2.07
N ILE A 774 -32.11 -3.90 -1.24
CA ILE A 774 -30.71 -3.58 -1.55
C ILE A 774 -30.25 -4.32 -2.81
N ALA A 775 -30.56 -5.61 -2.92
CA ALA A 775 -30.25 -6.43 -4.09
C ALA A 775 -30.87 -5.85 -5.37
N LYS A 776 -32.13 -5.42 -5.32
CA LYS A 776 -32.80 -4.77 -6.44
C LYS A 776 -32.09 -3.47 -6.85
N LEU A 777 -31.77 -2.60 -5.90
CA LEU A 777 -31.12 -1.30 -6.19
C LEU A 777 -29.69 -1.46 -6.72
N ARG A 778 -28.99 -2.51 -6.30
CA ARG A 778 -27.60 -2.77 -6.69
C ARG A 778 -27.47 -3.74 -7.87
N HIS A 779 -28.57 -4.25 -8.40
CA HIS A 779 -28.60 -5.33 -9.39
C HIS A 779 -27.76 -6.54 -8.94
N SER A 780 -27.87 -6.90 -7.66
CA SER A 780 -27.12 -7.99 -7.03
C SER A 780 -28.03 -9.12 -6.56
N THR A 781 -27.43 -10.18 -6.00
CA THR A 781 -28.18 -11.34 -5.48
C THR A 781 -28.52 -11.14 -3.99
N PRO A 782 -29.78 -11.30 -3.56
CA PRO A 782 -30.16 -11.23 -2.15
C PRO A 782 -29.35 -12.20 -1.27
N GLY A 783 -28.91 -11.73 -0.09
CA GLY A 783 -28.16 -12.54 0.88
C GLY A 783 -26.67 -12.74 0.58
N VAL A 784 -26.18 -12.35 -0.60
CA VAL A 784 -24.77 -12.51 -1.00
C VAL A 784 -23.95 -11.31 -0.55
N THR A 785 -22.84 -11.54 0.15
CA THR A 785 -21.92 -10.49 0.58
C THR A 785 -21.37 -9.72 -0.62
N LEU A 786 -21.43 -8.39 -0.55
CA LEU A 786 -20.88 -7.51 -1.58
C LEU A 786 -19.56 -6.92 -1.09
N ILE A 787 -18.45 -7.38 -1.67
CA ILE A 787 -17.12 -6.78 -1.53
C ILE A 787 -16.82 -6.11 -2.86
N SER A 788 -16.78 -4.79 -2.93
CA SER A 788 -16.42 -4.10 -4.17
C SER A 788 -14.94 -4.38 -4.51
N PRO A 789 -14.55 -4.37 -5.79
CA PRO A 789 -13.14 -4.33 -6.15
C PRO A 789 -12.42 -3.16 -5.45
N PRO A 790 -11.15 -3.31 -5.03
CA PRO A 790 -10.37 -2.18 -4.53
C PRO A 790 -10.19 -1.05 -5.56
N PRO A 791 -9.77 -1.32 -6.81
CA PRO A 791 -9.64 -0.28 -7.81
C PRO A 791 -10.96 0.00 -8.53
N HIS A 792 -11.04 1.16 -9.17
CA HIS A 792 -11.91 1.36 -10.32
C HIS A 792 -11.24 0.69 -11.54
N HIS A 793 -11.89 -0.28 -12.17
CA HIS A 793 -11.32 -0.97 -13.33
C HIS A 793 -11.24 -0.10 -14.60
N ASP A 794 -11.82 1.11 -14.55
CA ASP A 794 -11.72 2.18 -15.55
C ASP A 794 -10.84 3.35 -15.07
N ILE A 795 -10.05 3.16 -13.99
CA ILE A 795 -9.06 4.13 -13.50
C ILE A 795 -7.78 3.40 -13.07
N TYR A 796 -6.86 3.19 -14.00
CA TYR A 796 -5.54 2.63 -13.70
C TYR A 796 -4.42 3.67 -13.73
N SER A 797 -4.73 4.90 -14.14
CA SER A 797 -3.82 6.04 -14.07
C SER A 797 -4.57 7.38 -14.07
N ILE A 798 -3.82 8.49 -14.11
CA ILE A 798 -4.40 9.83 -14.14
C ILE A 798 -5.17 10.14 -15.43
N GLU A 799 -4.71 9.64 -16.58
CA GLU A 799 -5.39 9.80 -17.86
C GLU A 799 -6.75 9.06 -17.87
N ASP A 800 -6.82 7.88 -17.26
CA ASP A 800 -8.06 7.13 -17.13
C ASP A 800 -9.06 7.86 -16.21
N LEU A 801 -8.56 8.48 -15.11
CA LEU A 801 -9.41 9.35 -14.29
C LEU A 801 -9.94 10.54 -15.09
N ALA A 802 -9.12 11.15 -15.94
CA ALA A 802 -9.54 12.25 -16.81
C ALA A 802 -10.63 11.79 -17.79
N GLN A 803 -10.53 10.57 -18.32
CA GLN A 803 -11.56 9.98 -19.16
C GLN A 803 -12.87 9.77 -18.38
N LEU A 804 -12.83 9.23 -17.16
CA LEU A 804 -14.05 9.08 -16.36
C LEU A 804 -14.68 10.45 -16.03
N ILE A 805 -13.87 11.46 -15.69
CA ILE A 805 -14.38 12.83 -15.46
C ILE A 805 -15.06 13.36 -16.74
N TYR A 806 -14.47 13.10 -17.91
CA TYR A 806 -15.06 13.46 -19.19
C TYR A 806 -16.40 12.77 -19.39
N ASP A 807 -16.47 11.44 -19.22
CA ASP A 807 -17.70 10.66 -19.40
C ASP A 807 -18.84 11.13 -18.48
N LEU A 808 -18.53 11.40 -17.21
CA LEU A 808 -19.53 11.90 -16.25
C LEU A 808 -20.06 13.29 -16.63
N LYS A 809 -19.20 14.15 -17.21
CA LYS A 809 -19.61 15.46 -17.72
C LYS A 809 -20.34 15.37 -19.06
N GLN A 810 -20.09 14.33 -19.87
CA GLN A 810 -20.85 14.09 -21.10
C GLN A 810 -22.29 13.66 -20.80
N ILE A 811 -22.48 12.72 -19.86
CA ILE A 811 -23.82 12.23 -19.51
C ILE A 811 -24.65 13.26 -18.73
N ASN A 812 -24.01 14.11 -17.92
CA ASN A 812 -24.66 15.20 -17.21
C ASN A 812 -23.86 16.52 -17.33
N PRO A 813 -24.15 17.37 -18.32
CA PRO A 813 -23.35 18.56 -18.64
C PRO A 813 -23.46 19.69 -17.60
N ARG A 814 -24.36 19.58 -16.63
CA ARG A 814 -24.58 20.60 -15.58
C ARG A 814 -23.93 20.25 -14.26
N VAL A 815 -23.38 19.04 -14.15
CA VAL A 815 -22.87 18.50 -12.89
C VAL A 815 -21.49 19.06 -12.56
N LYS A 816 -21.20 19.18 -11.26
CA LYS A 816 -19.81 19.23 -10.79
C LYS A 816 -19.29 17.82 -10.57
N VAL A 817 -18.02 17.57 -10.89
CA VAL A 817 -17.35 16.31 -10.56
C VAL A 817 -16.43 16.51 -9.37
N CYS A 818 -16.69 15.75 -8.30
CA CYS A 818 -15.85 15.65 -7.11
C CYS A 818 -14.98 14.40 -7.19
N VAL A 819 -13.72 14.50 -6.80
CA VAL A 819 -12.85 13.34 -6.59
C VAL A 819 -12.54 13.23 -5.10
N LYS A 820 -12.94 12.12 -4.49
CA LYS A 820 -12.68 11.81 -3.08
C LYS A 820 -11.39 11.03 -2.93
N LEU A 821 -10.42 11.68 -2.29
CA LEU A 821 -9.10 11.17 -1.96
C LEU A 821 -8.96 11.03 -0.43
N VAL A 822 -7.96 10.27 0.01
CA VAL A 822 -7.60 10.17 1.42
C VAL A 822 -6.27 10.86 1.66
N ALA A 823 -6.15 11.51 2.81
CA ALA A 823 -4.91 12.13 3.25
C ALA A 823 -3.78 11.08 3.35
N GLN A 824 -2.71 11.33 2.60
CA GLN A 824 -1.40 10.67 2.68
C GLN A 824 -0.32 11.63 2.19
N SER A 825 0.97 11.40 2.49
CA SER A 825 2.03 12.16 1.81
C SER A 825 1.95 11.97 0.31
N GLY A 826 2.10 13.06 -0.44
CA GLY A 826 1.99 13.07 -1.90
C GLY A 826 0.57 13.32 -2.41
N VAL A 827 -0.44 13.41 -1.52
CA VAL A 827 -1.81 13.72 -1.94
C VAL A 827 -1.92 15.10 -2.60
N GLY A 828 -1.05 16.05 -2.26
CA GLY A 828 -1.06 17.36 -2.90
C GLY A 828 -0.66 17.29 -4.37
N THR A 829 0.30 16.42 -4.69
CA THR A 829 0.73 16.12 -6.05
C THR A 829 -0.40 15.49 -6.86
N ILE A 830 -1.08 14.51 -6.27
CA ILE A 830 -2.25 13.86 -6.88
C ILE A 830 -3.38 14.87 -7.11
N ALA A 831 -3.64 15.75 -6.13
CA ALA A 831 -4.63 16.81 -6.27
C ALA A 831 -4.34 17.76 -7.44
N ALA A 832 -3.06 18.05 -7.73
CA ALA A 832 -2.68 18.83 -8.91
C ALA A 832 -3.00 18.07 -10.22
N GLY A 833 -2.74 16.77 -10.28
CA GLY A 833 -3.16 15.90 -11.40
C GLY A 833 -4.68 15.92 -11.60
N VAL A 834 -5.44 15.71 -10.52
CA VAL A 834 -6.91 15.74 -10.51
C VAL A 834 -7.47 17.07 -11.00
N ALA A 835 -6.85 18.19 -10.63
CA ALA A 835 -7.24 19.51 -11.13
C ALA A 835 -6.95 19.68 -12.64
N LYS A 836 -5.84 19.13 -13.15
CA LYS A 836 -5.54 19.12 -14.59
C LYS A 836 -6.52 18.23 -15.37
N ALA A 837 -6.97 17.13 -14.76
CA ALA A 837 -8.00 16.23 -15.25
C ALA A 837 -9.43 16.83 -15.20
N LYS A 838 -9.58 18.13 -14.90
CA LYS A 838 -10.83 18.88 -14.95
C LYS A 838 -11.88 18.51 -13.89
N ALA A 839 -11.46 17.98 -12.74
CA ALA A 839 -12.34 17.90 -11.58
C ALA A 839 -12.71 19.31 -11.06
N ASP A 840 -13.90 19.46 -10.48
CA ASP A 840 -14.39 20.74 -9.95
C ASP A 840 -14.23 20.83 -8.42
N VAL A 841 -14.24 19.68 -7.75
CA VAL A 841 -14.10 19.55 -6.29
C VAL A 841 -13.11 18.43 -5.97
N ILE A 842 -12.25 18.66 -4.97
CA ILE A 842 -11.37 17.63 -4.42
C ILE A 842 -11.70 17.49 -2.93
N LEU A 843 -12.11 16.31 -2.51
CA LEU A 843 -12.35 15.97 -1.11
C LEU A 843 -11.13 15.25 -0.54
N ILE A 844 -10.55 15.78 0.53
CA ILE A 844 -9.48 15.13 1.30
C ILE A 844 -10.06 14.57 2.60
N SER A 845 -10.19 13.25 2.67
CA SER A 845 -10.66 12.53 3.85
C SER A 845 -9.54 12.19 4.84
N GLY A 846 -9.80 12.40 6.12
CA GLY A 846 -8.91 11.94 7.20
C GLY A 846 -9.06 10.45 7.52
N HIS A 847 -8.01 9.84 8.07
CA HIS A 847 -7.98 8.44 8.54
C HIS A 847 -9.12 8.08 9.51
N ASN A 848 -9.55 9.05 10.32
CA ASN A 848 -10.59 8.91 11.33
C ASN A 848 -12.03 8.99 10.76
N GLY A 849 -12.19 8.87 9.43
CA GLY A 849 -13.50 8.73 8.78
C GLY A 849 -14.20 7.43 9.20
N GLY A 850 -15.53 7.45 9.22
CA GLY A 850 -16.33 6.27 9.59
C GLY A 850 -16.51 5.24 8.47
N THR A 851 -16.90 4.02 8.83
CA THR A 851 -17.30 2.97 7.89
C THR A 851 -18.39 2.06 8.49
N GLY A 852 -19.23 1.47 7.64
CA GLY A 852 -20.19 0.45 8.07
C GLY A 852 -19.55 -0.93 8.29
N ALA A 853 -18.47 -1.23 7.57
CA ALA A 853 -17.67 -2.46 7.69
C ALA A 853 -16.28 -2.27 7.06
N SER A 854 -15.24 -2.67 7.78
CA SER A 854 -13.84 -2.61 7.34
C SER A 854 -12.96 -3.52 8.20
N PRO A 855 -11.87 -4.10 7.68
CA PRO A 855 -10.87 -4.71 8.53
C PRO A 855 -10.35 -3.74 9.59
N ALA A 856 -10.20 -4.21 10.82
CA ALA A 856 -9.77 -3.38 11.95
C ALA A 856 -8.37 -2.78 11.71
N THR A 857 -7.48 -3.55 11.06
CA THR A 857 -6.14 -3.11 10.67
C THR A 857 -6.18 -1.86 9.78
N SER A 858 -7.15 -1.76 8.87
CA SER A 858 -7.28 -0.61 7.96
C SER A 858 -7.82 0.63 8.67
N ILE A 859 -8.79 0.44 9.57
CA ILE A 859 -9.31 1.53 10.42
C ILE A 859 -8.17 2.13 11.25
N LYS A 860 -7.36 1.27 11.86
CA LYS A 860 -6.34 1.67 12.84
C LYS A 860 -5.00 2.07 12.26
N TYR A 861 -4.63 1.63 11.05
CA TYR A 861 -3.26 1.81 10.54
C TYR A 861 -3.15 2.44 9.14
N ALA A 862 -4.25 2.70 8.41
CA ALA A 862 -4.19 3.30 7.08
C ALA A 862 -4.71 4.75 7.05
N GLY A 863 -4.19 5.57 6.13
CA GLY A 863 -4.53 6.99 6.03
C GLY A 863 -3.87 7.88 7.08
N LEU A 864 -3.94 9.21 6.87
CA LEU A 864 -3.37 10.23 7.77
C LEU A 864 -4.43 11.20 8.33
N PRO A 865 -4.08 12.02 9.33
CA PRO A 865 -4.86 13.19 9.72
C PRO A 865 -5.14 14.10 8.51
N TRP A 866 -6.38 14.57 8.37
CA TRP A 866 -6.75 15.44 7.26
C TRP A 866 -6.04 16.79 7.33
N GLU A 867 -5.61 17.25 8.50
CA GLU A 867 -4.84 18.48 8.69
C GLU A 867 -3.57 18.47 7.83
N MET A 868 -2.93 17.31 7.70
CA MET A 868 -1.73 17.12 6.89
C MET A 868 -2.06 17.08 5.39
N GLY A 869 -3.04 16.26 5.00
CA GLY A 869 -3.39 16.11 3.58
C GLY A 869 -4.04 17.36 2.98
N LEU A 870 -4.94 18.01 3.72
CA LEU A 870 -5.65 19.21 3.26
C LEU A 870 -4.70 20.38 3.05
N SER A 871 -3.77 20.59 3.99
CA SER A 871 -2.77 21.66 3.88
C SER A 871 -1.79 21.39 2.73
N GLU A 872 -1.33 20.14 2.55
CA GLU A 872 -0.50 19.75 1.42
C GLU A 872 -1.20 20.00 0.07
N SER A 873 -2.45 19.54 -0.09
CA SER A 873 -3.24 19.81 -1.30
C SER A 873 -3.42 21.29 -1.56
N HIS A 874 -3.71 22.09 -0.51
CA HIS A 874 -3.83 23.53 -0.67
C HIS A 874 -2.54 24.17 -1.18
N GLN A 875 -1.40 23.84 -0.56
CA GLN A 875 -0.08 24.38 -0.89
C GLN A 875 0.35 24.00 -2.31
N VAL A 876 0.28 22.71 -2.66
CA VAL A 876 0.73 22.23 -3.98
C VAL A 876 -0.15 22.80 -5.10
N LEU A 877 -1.47 22.86 -4.91
CA LEU A 877 -2.37 23.49 -5.90
C LEU A 877 -2.06 24.99 -6.07
N ALA A 878 -1.73 25.70 -5.00
CA ALA A 878 -1.37 27.12 -5.06
C ALA A 878 -0.04 27.32 -5.80
N MET A 879 0.99 26.53 -5.46
CA MET A 879 2.30 26.55 -6.12
C MET A 879 2.21 26.29 -7.64
N ASN A 880 1.24 25.47 -8.06
CA ASN A 880 1.00 25.16 -9.48
C ASN A 880 0.00 26.09 -10.17
N LYS A 881 -0.51 27.13 -9.50
CA LYS A 881 -1.57 28.03 -10.02
C LYS A 881 -2.84 27.28 -10.46
N LEU A 882 -3.16 26.19 -9.75
CA LEU A 882 -4.35 25.35 -9.98
C LEU A 882 -5.41 25.55 -8.88
N ARG A 883 -5.07 26.19 -7.75
CA ARG A 883 -5.95 26.29 -6.58
C ARG A 883 -7.29 26.98 -6.87
N GLU A 884 -7.32 27.97 -7.76
CA GLU A 884 -8.54 28.69 -8.12
C GLU A 884 -9.51 27.85 -8.99
N ARG A 885 -9.01 26.78 -9.62
CA ARG A 885 -9.81 25.93 -10.53
C ARG A 885 -10.71 24.94 -9.80
N VAL A 886 -10.42 24.66 -8.52
CA VAL A 886 -11.06 23.58 -7.76
C VAL A 886 -11.51 24.06 -6.38
N THR A 887 -12.60 23.49 -5.89
CA THR A 887 -13.01 23.63 -4.48
C THR A 887 -12.39 22.51 -3.66
N LEU A 888 -11.77 22.83 -2.52
CA LEU A 888 -11.34 21.82 -1.55
C LEU A 888 -12.44 21.55 -0.52
N ARG A 889 -12.71 20.27 -0.27
CA ARG A 889 -13.59 19.79 0.80
C ARG A 889 -12.77 18.87 1.72
N THR A 890 -13.17 18.75 2.98
CA THR A 890 -12.57 17.79 3.91
C THR A 890 -13.63 17.14 4.78
N ASP A 891 -13.38 15.90 5.20
CA ASP A 891 -14.13 15.17 6.22
C ASP A 891 -13.14 14.39 7.12
N GLY A 892 -13.63 13.86 8.24
CA GLY A 892 -12.82 13.09 9.21
C GLY A 892 -12.93 13.61 10.64
N GLY A 893 -13.92 13.11 11.37
CA GLY A 893 -14.09 13.42 12.80
C GLY A 893 -14.38 14.89 13.12
N LEU A 894 -14.95 15.64 12.18
CA LEU A 894 -15.42 17.02 12.40
C LEU A 894 -16.69 16.99 13.25
N ARG A 895 -16.64 17.61 14.44
CA ARG A 895 -17.68 17.50 15.48
C ARG A 895 -18.05 18.83 16.12
N THR A 896 -17.22 19.85 15.93
CA THR A 896 -17.34 21.18 16.52
C THR A 896 -17.21 22.24 15.43
N GLY A 897 -17.74 23.43 15.72
CA GLY A 897 -17.64 24.60 14.84
C GLY A 897 -16.29 25.28 14.90
#